data_AF-A0A9D6W236-F1
#
_entry.id   AF-A0A9D6W236-F1
#
_cell.length_a   1.000
_cell.length_b   1.000
_cell.length_c   1.000
_cell.angle_alpha   90.00
_cell.angle_beta   90.00
_cell.angle_gamma   90.00
#
_symmetry.space_group_name_H-M   'P 1'
#
loop_
_entity.id
_entity.type
_entity.pdbx_description
1 polymer ?
#
loop_
_entity_poly.entity_id
_entity_poly.type
_entity_poly.pdbx_seq_one_letter_code
_entity_poly.pdbx_strand_id
1 'polypeptide(L)'
;MSAHRPPTGTRTGRAPDRSTGRLTRHPILPIPSDGPTVDFRFGRRELSARRGEMISSALHAAGIRIFGRHHRDGRPQGIFCVNGQCSQCLVVADGRPVKACMTPVEDGMLVEPVYGRPRLGAHDSLGGFAETRSAERAVQVLVVGGGPAGISAAIELGRAGLDVVLIDDKPVPGGKLSLQTHTFFGSIADCYAGTRGIDIGTLLANQLAALPSVRVWLDTPAVGVFSDKVVGVVHKGRFLRLRPEVLLVAAGAREKVLTFPGCDLPGVYGAGAFQTLVNRDLVRPAKRLFIVGGGNVGLIGAYHALQAGIEVVGLVEALPRCGGYRVHEDKIRRLGVPVWTSHTVLRAEGRQGVRRVVVARCDERFRPVEGTAREFAVDTLLVAVGLAPVNELLAKARSYGMRAYGAGDAEEIAEASAAIFSGRIAGRTIARDLGRKVGVPQRWSRTAAVLRSKPGPDAPDEILELDRPVQPIIRCWQAIPCNPCTQVCPLGSITIPDGSITSRPRFEGDCLGCGRCATICPGLAITLLERDHDPKRRTAVVVLPFEFDDTALPASGRIVTTGSRGEPIGRGRILGIRDRSDQDRRRLVRVEVPWADRLLVAGFRVQKPAEGKPLPTADQLALSPARAKRVEGSKGRPPAADDDPILCLCEGVRRGEVVAAIREGVRDFNQLKASIRCALGGCNGKRCTEPILQVFRQEGVDPKTVARGTYRPLDLEVPLGVFAASVEPEGFRAGEGLSGEGDFAQRTQGDAPFDELWAPPAKDAKGEGKVSRRGAETQRGTKGTTGKEGGKS
;
A
#
# COMPACT_ATOMS: atom_id res chain seq x y z
N MET A 1 36.97 47.15 -41.32
CA MET A 1 37.08 45.67 -41.41
C MET A 1 37.41 45.11 -40.03
N SER A 2 36.50 44.37 -39.41
CA SER A 2 36.81 43.28 -38.47
C SER A 2 35.50 42.56 -38.13
N ALA A 3 35.41 41.27 -38.41
CA ALA A 3 34.18 40.50 -38.23
C ALA A 3 34.14 39.82 -36.85
N HIS A 4 32.99 39.87 -36.18
CA HIS A 4 32.77 39.12 -34.94
C HIS A 4 32.84 37.60 -35.17
N ARG A 5 33.57 36.90 -34.29
CA ARG A 5 33.41 35.46 -34.04
C ARG A 5 32.61 35.27 -32.74
N PRO A 6 31.49 34.53 -32.74
CA PRO A 6 30.79 34.19 -31.50
C PRO A 6 31.54 33.08 -30.72
N PRO A 7 31.42 33.02 -29.38
CA PRO A 7 32.01 31.97 -28.59
C PRO A 7 31.26 30.64 -28.76
N THR A 8 31.98 29.60 -29.19
CA THR A 8 31.48 28.23 -29.33
C THR A 8 31.52 27.49 -27.99
N GLY A 9 30.44 26.77 -27.63
CA GLY A 9 30.55 25.70 -26.62
C GLY A 9 29.44 25.61 -25.58
N THR A 10 28.16 25.54 -25.98
CA THR A 10 27.13 24.94 -25.13
C THR A 10 27.50 23.47 -24.88
N ARG A 11 27.66 23.05 -23.62
CA ARG A 11 27.90 21.62 -23.28
C ARG A 11 26.65 20.83 -23.67
N THR A 12 26.76 20.09 -24.75
CA THR A 12 25.73 19.20 -25.28
C THR A 12 25.32 18.18 -24.23
N GLY A 13 24.02 17.82 -24.22
CA GLY A 13 23.43 16.99 -23.19
C GLY A 13 24.17 15.67 -22.97
N ARG A 14 24.52 15.39 -21.71
CA ARG A 14 25.00 14.08 -21.27
C ARG A 14 23.87 13.09 -21.54
N ALA A 15 24.08 12.16 -22.48
CA ALA A 15 23.09 11.13 -22.79
C ALA A 15 22.65 10.42 -21.49
N PRO A 16 21.34 10.19 -21.27
CA PRO A 16 20.86 9.61 -20.03
C PRO A 16 21.49 8.23 -19.82
N ASP A 17 22.10 8.06 -18.65
CA ASP A 17 22.83 6.84 -18.30
C ASP A 17 21.90 5.63 -18.36
N ARG A 18 22.19 4.71 -19.30
CA ARG A 18 21.47 3.45 -19.50
C ARG A 18 21.62 2.48 -18.30
N SER A 19 22.37 2.85 -17.27
CA SER A 19 22.53 2.09 -16.02
C SER A 19 21.53 2.46 -14.90
N THR A 20 20.71 3.50 -15.05
CA THR A 20 19.80 3.93 -13.97
C THR A 20 18.78 2.85 -13.58
N GLY A 21 18.63 2.62 -12.28
CA GLY A 21 17.66 1.71 -11.67
C GLY A 21 16.22 2.23 -11.69
N ARG A 22 15.84 3.05 -12.68
CA ARG A 22 14.49 3.61 -12.84
C ARG A 22 13.63 2.72 -13.73
N LEU A 23 12.32 2.83 -13.59
CA LEU A 23 11.37 2.23 -14.53
C LEU A 23 11.29 3.11 -15.78
N THR A 24 11.63 2.54 -16.94
CA THR A 24 11.48 3.17 -18.27
C THR A 24 10.13 2.88 -18.91
N ARG A 25 9.36 1.94 -18.34
CA ARG A 25 7.99 1.59 -18.72
C ARG A 25 7.24 1.02 -17.51
N HIS A 26 5.92 1.19 -17.47
CA HIS A 26 5.03 0.52 -16.54
C HIS A 26 3.65 0.38 -17.21
N PRO A 27 2.94 -0.75 -17.11
CA PRO A 27 1.68 -0.97 -17.83
C PRO A 27 0.51 -0.12 -17.30
N ILE A 28 0.60 0.37 -16.07
CA ILE A 28 -0.49 1.11 -15.38
C ILE A 28 -0.15 2.57 -15.08
N LEU A 29 1.14 2.87 -14.91
CA LEU A 29 1.59 4.17 -14.40
C LEU A 29 2.24 4.94 -15.55
N PRO A 30 1.91 6.22 -15.75
CA PRO A 30 2.63 7.05 -16.70
C PRO A 30 4.10 7.15 -16.26
N ILE A 31 5.02 6.96 -17.20
CA ILE A 31 6.42 7.31 -17.00
C ILE A 31 6.57 8.74 -17.50
N PRO A 32 6.96 9.71 -16.65
CA PRO A 32 7.17 11.08 -17.10
C PRO A 32 8.22 11.13 -18.21
N SER A 33 7.90 11.85 -19.30
CA SER A 33 8.91 12.41 -20.19
C SER A 33 9.85 13.33 -19.38
N ASP A 34 11.10 13.45 -19.82
CA ASP A 34 12.22 13.93 -19.00
C ASP A 34 11.92 15.22 -18.21
N GLY A 35 11.68 15.06 -16.91
CA GLY A 35 11.43 16.16 -15.98
C GLY A 35 12.71 16.80 -15.45
N PRO A 36 12.63 17.99 -14.82
CA PRO A 36 13.79 18.69 -14.32
C PRO A 36 14.58 17.85 -13.30
N THR A 37 15.87 17.70 -13.57
CA THR A 37 16.82 17.06 -12.66
C THR A 37 17.50 18.07 -11.75
N VAL A 38 18.12 17.55 -10.69
CA VAL A 38 19.04 18.27 -9.79
C VAL A 38 20.27 17.38 -9.58
N ASP A 39 21.45 17.99 -9.56
CA ASP A 39 22.71 17.27 -9.38
C ASP A 39 23.17 17.35 -7.92
N PHE A 40 23.62 16.23 -7.36
CA PHE A 40 24.00 16.12 -5.96
C PHE A 40 25.16 15.14 -5.80
N ARG A 41 25.76 15.08 -4.61
CA ARG A 41 26.87 14.15 -4.33
C ARG A 41 26.49 13.11 -3.28
N PHE A 42 26.89 11.87 -3.49
CA PHE A 42 26.97 10.84 -2.44
C PHE A 42 28.44 10.53 -2.12
N GLY A 43 28.95 11.16 -1.05
CA GLY A 43 30.37 11.22 -0.74
C GLY A 43 31.17 11.84 -1.89
N ARG A 44 31.97 11.02 -2.59
CA ARG A 44 32.76 11.44 -3.77
C ARG A 44 32.06 11.19 -5.12
N ARG A 45 30.88 10.58 -5.14
CA ARG A 45 30.15 10.26 -6.38
C ARG A 45 29.17 11.38 -6.72
N GLU A 46 29.34 12.02 -7.88
CA GLU A 46 28.30 12.85 -8.49
C GLU A 46 27.14 11.97 -8.97
N LEU A 47 25.92 12.40 -8.68
CA LEU A 47 24.65 11.73 -8.98
C LEU A 47 23.62 12.77 -9.43
N SER A 48 22.58 12.31 -10.14
CA SER A 48 21.47 13.17 -10.57
C SER A 48 20.14 12.56 -10.12
N ALA A 49 19.24 13.40 -9.60
CA ALA A 49 17.93 13.04 -9.10
C ALA A 49 16.83 13.79 -9.85
N ARG A 50 15.59 13.31 -9.80
CA ARG A 50 14.44 14.13 -10.21
C ARG A 50 14.21 15.20 -9.14
N ARG A 51 13.85 16.43 -9.53
CA ARG A 51 13.56 17.51 -8.57
C ARG A 51 12.49 17.09 -7.56
N GLY A 52 12.79 17.22 -6.26
CA GLY A 52 11.89 16.81 -5.17
C GLY A 52 11.85 15.31 -4.87
N GLU A 53 12.65 14.48 -5.55
CA GLU A 53 12.79 13.06 -5.24
C GLU A 53 13.47 12.85 -3.88
N MET A 54 13.00 11.88 -3.09
CA MET A 54 13.61 11.55 -1.80
C MET A 54 15.02 10.97 -1.99
N ILE A 55 15.99 11.36 -1.14
CA ILE A 55 17.39 10.88 -1.19
C ILE A 55 17.46 9.34 -1.30
N SER A 56 16.63 8.59 -0.56
CA SER A 56 16.64 7.12 -0.61
C SER A 56 16.32 6.57 -1.99
N SER A 57 15.43 7.25 -2.71
CA SER A 57 14.92 6.82 -4.01
C SER A 57 15.91 7.22 -5.11
N ALA A 58 16.50 8.41 -5.02
CA ALA A 58 17.62 8.84 -5.87
C ALA A 58 18.86 7.90 -5.72
N LEU A 59 19.26 7.58 -4.48
CA LEU A 59 20.35 6.62 -4.23
C LEU A 59 20.01 5.23 -4.78
N HIS A 60 18.76 4.76 -4.64
CA HIS A 60 18.34 3.49 -5.21
C HIS A 60 18.23 3.49 -6.74
N ALA A 61 17.89 4.62 -7.37
CA ALA A 61 18.00 4.82 -8.81
C ALA A 61 19.46 4.80 -9.29
N ALA A 62 20.40 5.30 -8.48
CA ALA A 62 21.85 5.21 -8.72
C ALA A 62 22.49 3.84 -8.37
N GLY A 63 21.67 2.82 -8.09
CA GLY A 63 22.12 1.46 -7.72
C GLY A 63 22.76 1.35 -6.33
N ILE A 64 22.76 2.41 -5.53
CA ILE A 64 23.33 2.42 -4.18
C ILE A 64 22.32 1.81 -3.22
N ARG A 65 22.68 0.68 -2.58
CA ARG A 65 21.83 -0.02 -1.60
C ARG A 65 22.30 0.14 -0.14
N ILE A 66 23.54 0.57 0.08
CA ILE A 66 24.12 0.82 1.41
C ILE A 66 24.23 2.34 1.62
N PHE A 67 23.56 2.86 2.64
CA PHE A 67 23.58 4.27 3.05
C PHE A 67 24.48 4.50 4.26
N GLY A 68 24.91 3.44 4.95
CA GLY A 68 25.79 3.56 6.11
C GLY A 68 26.16 2.20 6.71
N ARG A 69 26.78 2.23 7.88
CA ARG A 69 27.10 1.05 8.70
C ARG A 69 26.69 1.27 10.14
N HIS A 70 26.05 0.25 10.72
CA HIS A 70 25.58 0.29 12.10
C HIS A 70 26.73 0.50 13.08
N HIS A 71 26.52 1.35 14.07
CA HIS A 71 27.57 1.81 14.97
C HIS A 71 28.10 0.74 15.94
N ARG A 72 27.35 -0.35 16.16
CA ARG A 72 27.72 -1.39 17.15
C ARG A 72 28.67 -2.45 16.57
N ASP A 73 28.50 -2.80 15.30
CA ASP A 73 29.13 -3.96 14.67
C ASP A 73 29.50 -3.75 13.18
N GLY A 74 29.34 -2.54 12.65
CA GLY A 74 29.74 -2.20 11.29
C GLY A 74 28.90 -2.83 10.16
N ARG A 75 27.81 -3.53 10.50
CA ARG A 75 26.95 -4.19 9.49
C ARG A 75 26.26 -3.16 8.58
N PRO A 76 26.08 -3.44 7.28
CA PRO A 76 25.61 -2.47 6.31
C PRO A 76 24.14 -2.09 6.55
N GLN A 77 23.79 -0.82 6.34
CA GLN A 77 22.41 -0.31 6.49
C GLN A 77 21.93 0.37 5.21
N GLY A 78 20.62 0.33 4.97
CA GLY A 78 19.95 0.88 3.78
C GLY A 78 18.49 1.23 4.08
N ILE A 79 17.58 1.08 3.10
CA ILE A 79 16.14 1.24 3.36
C ILE A 79 15.57 0.11 4.22
N PHE A 80 14.43 0.40 4.87
CA PHE A 80 13.64 -0.63 5.59
C PHE A 80 12.12 -0.36 5.51
N CYS A 81 11.67 0.87 5.84
CA CYS A 81 10.23 1.22 5.77
C CYS A 81 9.84 2.32 4.77
N VAL A 82 10.77 3.20 4.38
CA VAL A 82 10.54 4.33 3.44
C VAL A 82 9.28 5.15 3.78
N ASN A 83 9.08 5.41 5.08
CA ASN A 83 7.90 6.11 5.60
C ASN A 83 8.19 6.87 6.91
N GLY A 84 9.43 7.28 7.16
CA GLY A 84 9.84 8.01 8.40
C GLY A 84 9.82 7.21 9.71
N GLN A 85 9.15 6.05 9.77
CA GLN A 85 8.94 5.25 11.00
C GLN A 85 10.13 4.38 11.45
N CYS A 86 11.28 4.47 10.79
CA CYS A 86 12.53 3.82 11.20
C CYS A 86 13.73 4.72 10.87
N SER A 87 14.89 4.44 11.46
CA SER A 87 16.13 5.21 11.25
C SER A 87 17.26 4.40 10.60
N GLN A 88 16.95 3.34 9.84
CA GLN A 88 17.96 2.52 9.15
C GLN A 88 18.52 3.21 7.89
N CYS A 89 17.73 4.06 7.24
CA CYS A 89 18.13 4.85 6.06
C CYS A 89 18.73 6.21 6.43
N LEU A 90 19.49 6.27 7.54
CA LEU A 90 20.10 7.50 8.02
C LEU A 90 21.31 7.86 7.15
N VAL A 91 21.36 9.11 6.72
CA VAL A 91 22.49 9.73 6.00
C VAL A 91 22.82 11.07 6.66
N VAL A 92 23.97 11.65 6.35
CA VAL A 92 24.24 13.07 6.63
C VAL A 92 23.97 13.84 5.33
N ALA A 93 23.10 14.85 5.34
CA ALA A 93 22.90 15.76 4.22
C ALA A 93 23.32 17.17 4.67
N ASP A 94 24.29 17.77 3.98
CA ASP A 94 24.86 19.09 4.28
C ASP A 94 25.20 19.29 5.77
N GLY A 95 25.94 18.31 6.32
CA GLY A 95 26.36 18.27 7.73
C GLY A 95 25.28 17.88 8.74
N ARG A 96 24.03 17.61 8.30
CA ARG A 96 22.89 17.30 9.20
C ARG A 96 22.44 15.84 9.07
N PRO A 97 22.27 15.08 10.17
CA PRO A 97 21.74 13.73 10.11
C PRO A 97 20.24 13.74 9.72
N VAL A 98 19.89 13.08 8.63
CA VAL A 98 18.52 13.05 8.09
C VAL A 98 18.08 11.65 7.66
N LYS A 99 16.76 11.42 7.63
CA LYS A 99 16.18 10.19 7.07
C LYS A 99 16.06 10.33 5.57
N ALA A 100 16.89 9.60 4.83
CA ALA A 100 16.91 9.65 3.36
C ALA A 100 15.54 9.43 2.69
N CYS A 101 14.60 8.74 3.35
CA CYS A 101 13.24 8.50 2.81
C CYS A 101 12.21 9.62 3.05
N MET A 102 12.57 10.65 3.81
CA MET A 102 11.70 11.80 4.14
C MET A 102 12.34 13.15 3.78
N THR A 103 13.52 13.13 3.15
CA THR A 103 14.26 14.34 2.76
C THR A 103 14.40 14.34 1.24
N PRO A 104 13.89 15.37 0.53
CA PRO A 104 14.10 15.51 -0.90
C PRO A 104 15.57 15.84 -1.21
N VAL A 105 16.02 15.52 -2.42
CA VAL A 105 17.30 15.98 -2.96
C VAL A 105 17.14 17.43 -3.44
N GLU A 106 18.12 18.26 -3.09
CA GLU A 106 18.28 19.64 -3.58
C GLU A 106 19.54 19.73 -4.46
N ASP A 107 19.62 20.76 -5.29
CA ASP A 107 20.76 20.96 -6.21
C ASP A 107 22.03 21.35 -5.44
N GLY A 108 23.16 20.73 -5.78
CA GLY A 108 24.44 20.89 -5.08
C GLY A 108 24.57 20.11 -3.76
N MET A 109 23.50 19.50 -3.25
CA MET A 109 23.45 18.82 -1.94
C MET A 109 24.58 17.78 -1.76
N LEU A 110 25.29 17.85 -0.63
CA LEU A 110 26.24 16.83 -0.21
C LEU A 110 25.58 15.84 0.74
N VAL A 111 25.31 14.63 0.23
CA VAL A 111 24.89 13.49 1.04
C VAL A 111 26.09 12.61 1.36
N GLU A 112 26.27 12.21 2.61
CA GLU A 112 27.35 11.34 3.07
C GLU A 112 26.80 10.10 3.80
N PRO A 113 27.46 8.94 3.64
CA PRO A 113 27.11 7.74 4.37
C PRO A 113 27.42 7.87 5.87
N VAL A 114 26.54 7.37 6.73
CA VAL A 114 26.80 7.32 8.18
C VAL A 114 27.66 6.11 8.52
N TYR A 115 28.87 6.34 9.03
CA TYR A 115 29.71 5.33 9.65
C TYR A 115 29.79 5.60 11.16
N GLY A 116 29.28 4.70 11.99
CA GLY A 116 29.19 4.93 13.43
C GLY A 116 27.94 5.75 13.81
N ARG A 117 28.06 6.61 14.81
CA ARG A 117 27.00 7.58 15.17
C ARG A 117 27.29 8.91 14.47
N PRO A 118 26.27 9.61 13.91
CA PRO A 118 26.47 10.92 13.34
C PRO A 118 26.99 11.89 14.42
N ARG A 119 27.86 12.81 14.02
CA ARG A 119 28.33 13.91 14.86
C ARG A 119 27.64 15.19 14.42
N LEU A 120 27.40 16.10 15.34
CA LEU A 120 27.06 17.49 15.00
C LEU A 120 28.33 18.14 14.45
N GLY A 121 28.18 19.00 13.43
CA GLY A 121 29.27 19.84 12.95
C GLY A 121 29.70 20.85 14.03
N ALA A 122 30.93 21.33 13.93
CA ALA A 122 31.35 22.50 14.69
C ALA A 122 30.51 23.71 14.24
N HIS A 123 29.99 24.47 15.21
CA HIS A 123 29.29 25.72 14.98
C HIS A 123 30.06 26.81 15.72
N ASP A 124 30.99 27.45 15.02
CA ASP A 124 31.92 28.44 15.59
C ASP A 124 31.28 29.83 15.79
N SER A 125 30.01 29.98 15.38
CA SER A 125 29.19 31.18 15.59
C SER A 125 27.94 30.87 16.40
N LEU A 126 27.89 31.36 17.64
CA LEU A 126 26.65 31.48 18.39
C LEU A 126 25.91 32.72 17.86
N GLY A 127 24.72 32.52 17.31
CA GLY A 127 23.78 33.62 17.10
C GLY A 127 23.32 34.20 18.44
N GLY A 128 22.83 35.45 18.43
CA GLY A 128 22.25 36.05 19.63
C GLY A 128 21.07 35.23 20.16
N PHE A 129 20.95 35.12 21.49
CA PHE A 129 19.77 34.52 22.11
C PHE A 129 18.54 35.37 21.79
N ALA A 130 17.51 34.75 21.23
CA ALA A 130 16.22 35.38 20.94
C ALA A 130 15.10 34.70 21.72
N GLU A 131 14.08 35.47 22.11
CA GLU A 131 12.86 34.92 22.72
C GLU A 131 12.15 34.01 21.71
N THR A 132 11.94 32.75 22.10
CA THR A 132 11.32 31.73 21.25
C THR A 132 9.81 31.77 21.37
N ARG A 133 9.15 32.43 20.41
CA ARG A 133 7.68 32.48 20.35
C ARG A 133 7.15 31.28 19.58
N SER A 134 6.35 30.44 20.24
CA SER A 134 5.63 29.35 19.58
C SER A 134 4.16 29.71 19.47
N ALA A 135 3.71 30.05 18.26
CA ALA A 135 2.31 30.36 17.99
C ALA A 135 1.40 29.18 18.36
N GLU A 136 0.36 29.47 19.14
CA GLU A 136 -0.70 28.53 19.47
C GLU A 136 -2.01 28.94 18.80
N ARG A 137 -2.69 27.97 18.18
CA ARG A 137 -3.95 28.19 17.46
C ARG A 137 -5.03 27.21 17.90
N ALA A 138 -6.18 27.74 18.27
CA ALA A 138 -7.40 26.95 18.45
C ALA A 138 -7.89 26.42 17.09
N VAL A 139 -8.33 25.17 17.05
CA VAL A 139 -8.88 24.49 15.86
C VAL A 139 -10.18 23.80 16.26
N GLN A 140 -11.24 23.88 15.45
CA GLN A 140 -12.47 23.16 15.78
C GLN A 140 -12.28 21.64 15.63
N VAL A 141 -11.92 21.16 14.42
CA VAL A 141 -11.56 19.75 14.21
C VAL A 141 -10.18 19.61 13.56
N LEU A 142 -9.28 18.88 14.22
CA LEU A 142 -7.98 18.50 13.67
C LEU A 142 -8.02 17.02 13.22
N VAL A 143 -7.75 16.77 11.93
CA VAL A 143 -7.65 15.43 11.35
C VAL A 143 -6.18 15.12 11.05
N VAL A 144 -5.63 14.09 11.67
CA VAL A 144 -4.24 13.65 11.48
C VAL A 144 -4.21 12.44 10.55
N GLY A 145 -3.73 12.65 9.33
CA GLY A 145 -3.59 11.64 8.27
C GLY A 145 -4.53 11.89 7.09
N GLY A 146 -3.95 12.20 5.93
CA GLY A 146 -4.59 12.35 4.63
C GLY A 146 -4.77 11.02 3.87
N GLY A 147 -4.94 9.90 4.59
CA GLY A 147 -5.36 8.63 4.00
C GLY A 147 -6.86 8.58 3.67
N PRO A 148 -7.36 7.49 3.07
CA PRO A 148 -8.78 7.34 2.71
C PRO A 148 -9.75 7.62 3.86
N ALA A 149 -9.42 7.17 5.08
CA ALA A 149 -10.22 7.41 6.27
C ALA A 149 -10.26 8.90 6.66
N GLY A 150 -9.10 9.57 6.75
CA GLY A 150 -9.03 10.97 7.15
C GLY A 150 -9.64 11.92 6.11
N ILE A 151 -9.40 11.69 4.82
CA ILE A 151 -10.05 12.43 3.73
C ILE A 151 -11.58 12.25 3.80
N SER A 152 -12.06 11.00 3.91
CA SER A 152 -13.50 10.72 3.96
C SER A 152 -14.18 11.32 5.19
N ALA A 153 -13.48 11.37 6.33
CA ALA A 153 -13.97 12.04 7.53
C ALA A 153 -14.02 13.57 7.35
N ALA A 154 -12.94 14.17 6.82
CA ALA A 154 -12.86 15.60 6.57
C ALA A 154 -13.90 16.07 5.54
N ILE A 155 -14.22 15.26 4.51
CA ILE A 155 -15.30 15.53 3.57
C ILE A 155 -16.66 15.60 4.28
N GLU A 156 -17.00 14.61 5.12
CA GLU A 156 -18.29 14.61 5.82
C GLU A 156 -18.38 15.71 6.90
N LEU A 157 -17.26 16.07 7.54
CA LEU A 157 -17.16 17.21 8.46
C LEU A 157 -17.32 18.56 7.74
N GLY A 158 -16.62 18.75 6.62
CA GLY A 158 -16.69 19.97 5.82
C GLY A 158 -18.09 20.20 5.23
N ARG A 159 -18.75 19.12 4.76
CA ARG A 159 -20.16 19.10 4.35
C ARG A 159 -21.14 19.44 5.48
N ALA A 160 -20.77 19.17 6.74
CA ALA A 160 -21.54 19.58 7.92
C ALA A 160 -21.27 21.03 8.37
N GLY A 161 -20.49 21.80 7.59
CA GLY A 161 -20.16 23.19 7.90
C GLY A 161 -19.34 23.34 9.18
N LEU A 162 -18.37 22.45 9.38
CA LEU A 162 -17.39 22.52 10.48
C LEU A 162 -16.04 22.98 9.94
N ASP A 163 -15.29 23.72 10.75
CA ASP A 163 -13.95 24.20 10.41
C ASP A 163 -12.91 23.10 10.65
N VAL A 164 -12.36 22.54 9.58
CA VAL A 164 -11.46 21.39 9.63
C VAL A 164 -10.06 21.78 9.20
N VAL A 165 -9.06 21.35 9.97
CA VAL A 165 -7.66 21.28 9.51
C VAL A 165 -7.29 19.81 9.37
N LEU A 166 -7.00 19.37 8.14
CA LEU A 166 -6.41 18.06 7.86
C LEU A 166 -4.90 18.24 7.68
N ILE A 167 -4.11 17.44 8.38
CA ILE A 167 -2.64 17.42 8.25
C ILE A 167 -2.15 16.04 7.81
N ASP A 168 -1.12 15.99 6.97
CA ASP A 168 -0.44 14.76 6.57
C ASP A 168 1.07 14.96 6.45
N ASP A 169 1.87 13.92 6.71
CA ASP A 169 3.34 13.97 6.65
C ASP A 169 3.89 13.57 5.26
N LYS A 170 3.09 13.70 4.20
CA LYS A 170 3.43 13.49 2.79
C LYS A 170 3.05 14.72 1.94
N PRO A 171 3.68 14.88 0.75
CA PRO A 171 3.44 16.02 -0.14
C PRO A 171 2.17 15.89 -1.01
N VAL A 172 1.41 14.78 -0.90
CA VAL A 172 0.19 14.52 -1.68
C VAL A 172 -0.80 13.71 -0.82
N PRO A 173 -2.10 14.05 -0.80
CA PRO A 173 -3.14 13.27 -0.11
C PRO A 173 -3.40 11.91 -0.78
N GLY A 174 -4.17 11.06 -0.10
CA GLY A 174 -4.54 9.70 -0.51
C GLY A 174 -3.84 8.62 0.32
N GLY A 175 -2.74 8.95 1.00
CA GLY A 175 -1.98 8.02 1.83
C GLY A 175 -1.56 6.78 1.04
N LYS A 176 -1.88 5.58 1.54
CA LYS A 176 -1.48 4.32 0.89
C LYS A 176 -2.23 3.98 -0.40
N LEU A 177 -3.33 4.68 -0.73
CA LEU A 177 -4.03 4.53 -2.02
C LEU A 177 -3.12 4.91 -3.19
N SER A 178 -2.31 5.97 -3.03
CA SER A 178 -1.31 6.43 -4.01
C SER A 178 -0.25 5.38 -4.40
N LEU A 179 -0.18 4.25 -3.68
CA LEU A 179 0.76 3.16 -3.91
C LEU A 179 0.13 1.93 -4.55
N GLN A 180 -1.19 1.92 -4.82
CA GLN A 180 -1.91 0.74 -5.29
C GLN A 180 -2.30 0.85 -6.77
N THR A 181 -1.57 0.11 -7.62
CA THR A 181 -1.87 -0.02 -9.05
C THR A 181 -2.91 -1.09 -9.35
N HIS A 182 -3.34 -1.89 -8.38
CA HIS A 182 -4.42 -2.87 -8.53
C HIS A 182 -5.81 -2.23 -8.30
N THR A 183 -6.86 -2.83 -8.86
CA THR A 183 -8.25 -2.39 -8.68
C THR A 183 -8.88 -2.96 -7.39
N PHE A 184 -9.77 -2.19 -6.76
CA PHE A 184 -10.32 -2.48 -5.43
C PHE A 184 -11.60 -3.34 -5.44
N PHE A 185 -11.88 -4.01 -4.31
CA PHE A 185 -13.10 -4.79 -4.06
C PHE A 185 -14.20 -3.96 -3.38
N GLY A 186 -15.40 -4.54 -3.34
CA GLY A 186 -16.62 -3.94 -2.81
C GLY A 186 -17.67 -3.72 -3.91
N SER A 187 -18.37 -2.58 -3.85
CA SER A 187 -19.32 -2.15 -4.88
C SER A 187 -18.92 -0.81 -5.49
N ILE A 188 -19.25 -0.60 -6.77
CA ILE A 188 -18.88 0.63 -7.51
C ILE A 188 -19.45 1.86 -6.80
N ALA A 189 -20.75 1.84 -6.48
CA ALA A 189 -21.46 2.97 -5.86
C ALA A 189 -21.01 3.29 -4.42
N ASP A 190 -20.54 2.29 -3.68
CA ASP A 190 -20.19 2.43 -2.26
C ASP A 190 -18.75 2.88 -2.04
N CYS A 191 -17.81 2.30 -2.78
CA CYS A 191 -16.37 2.43 -2.56
C CYS A 191 -15.52 2.35 -3.85
N TYR A 192 -16.09 2.65 -5.02
CA TYR A 192 -15.37 2.70 -6.31
C TYR A 192 -14.68 1.37 -6.67
N ALA A 193 -15.30 0.25 -6.31
CA ALA A 193 -14.76 -1.08 -6.61
C ALA A 193 -14.61 -1.29 -8.13
N GLY A 194 -13.51 -1.89 -8.56
CA GLY A 194 -13.13 -1.95 -9.98
C GLY A 194 -12.22 -0.82 -10.45
N THR A 195 -12.08 0.29 -9.70
CA THR A 195 -11.11 1.37 -9.94
C THR A 195 -9.81 1.11 -9.16
N ARG A 196 -8.65 1.65 -9.61
CA ARG A 196 -7.36 1.50 -8.91
C ARG A 196 -7.24 2.47 -7.75
N GLY A 197 -6.44 2.08 -6.75
CA GLY A 197 -6.25 2.92 -5.57
C GLY A 197 -5.69 4.30 -5.90
N ILE A 198 -4.74 4.38 -6.85
CA ILE A 198 -4.20 5.66 -7.32
C ILE A 198 -5.30 6.63 -7.79
N ASP A 199 -6.24 6.17 -8.61
CA ASP A 199 -7.30 7.02 -9.16
C ASP A 199 -8.37 7.35 -8.09
N ILE A 200 -8.68 6.40 -7.19
CA ILE A 200 -9.54 6.65 -6.01
C ILE A 200 -8.90 7.72 -5.10
N GLY A 201 -7.57 7.71 -4.96
CA GLY A 201 -6.82 8.72 -4.20
C GLY A 201 -7.02 10.12 -4.78
N THR A 202 -6.83 10.29 -6.09
CA THR A 202 -7.08 11.54 -6.82
C THR A 202 -8.54 11.98 -6.69
N LEU A 203 -9.50 11.07 -6.89
CA LEU A 203 -10.93 11.36 -6.79
C LEU A 203 -11.35 11.85 -5.39
N LEU A 204 -10.85 11.22 -4.34
CA LEU A 204 -11.11 11.65 -2.95
C LEU A 204 -10.44 13.00 -2.64
N ALA A 205 -9.25 13.25 -3.17
CA ALA A 205 -8.55 14.52 -2.98
C ALA A 205 -9.24 15.69 -3.70
N ASN A 206 -9.76 15.47 -4.92
CA ASN A 206 -10.56 16.47 -5.65
C ASN A 206 -11.85 16.82 -4.88
N GLN A 207 -12.53 15.83 -4.31
CA GLN A 207 -13.70 16.06 -3.44
C GLN A 207 -13.37 16.84 -2.16
N LEU A 208 -12.15 16.68 -1.62
CA LEU A 208 -11.67 17.41 -0.45
C LEU A 208 -11.34 18.86 -0.79
N ALA A 209 -10.67 19.10 -1.92
CA ALA A 209 -10.29 20.43 -2.40
C ALA A 209 -11.50 21.34 -2.71
N ALA A 210 -12.64 20.74 -3.08
CA ALA A 210 -13.89 21.46 -3.32
C ALA A 210 -14.59 22.00 -2.05
N LEU A 211 -14.04 21.77 -0.85
CA LEU A 211 -14.67 22.17 0.43
C LEU A 211 -13.90 23.32 1.10
N PRO A 212 -14.37 24.58 1.01
CA PRO A 212 -13.66 25.74 1.59
C PRO A 212 -13.61 25.72 3.13
N SER A 213 -14.45 24.91 3.77
CA SER A 213 -14.44 24.64 5.21
C SER A 213 -13.30 23.71 5.67
N VAL A 214 -12.52 23.14 4.74
CA VAL A 214 -11.43 22.20 5.03
C VAL A 214 -10.09 22.75 4.54
N ARG A 215 -9.19 23.04 5.46
CA ARG A 215 -7.79 23.39 5.16
C ARG A 215 -6.93 22.14 5.19
N VAL A 216 -6.15 21.93 4.13
CA VAL A 216 -5.24 20.78 4.00
C VAL A 216 -3.79 21.26 4.12
N TRP A 217 -3.06 20.76 5.11
CA TRP A 217 -1.63 21.02 5.31
C TRP A 217 -0.83 19.75 5.05
N LEU A 218 -0.21 19.69 3.87
CA LEU A 218 0.71 18.63 3.46
C LEU A 218 2.12 18.89 4.03
N ASP A 219 2.99 17.89 3.99
CA ASP A 219 4.34 17.94 4.58
C ASP A 219 4.36 18.44 6.04
N THR A 220 3.30 18.07 6.78
CA THR A 220 2.98 18.56 8.13
C THR A 220 2.79 17.40 9.12
N PRO A 221 3.88 16.76 9.60
CA PRO A 221 3.78 15.73 10.62
C PRO A 221 3.26 16.27 11.95
N ALA A 222 2.31 15.54 12.56
CA ALA A 222 2.05 15.60 13.99
C ALA A 222 3.17 14.86 14.73
N VAL A 223 3.83 15.56 15.66
CA VAL A 223 5.05 15.07 16.33
C VAL A 223 4.83 14.72 17.81
N GLY A 224 3.68 15.09 18.39
CA GLY A 224 3.29 14.66 19.72
C GLY A 224 1.95 15.23 20.18
N VAL A 225 1.36 14.58 21.19
CA VAL A 225 0.22 15.10 21.96
C VAL A 225 0.68 15.34 23.41
N PHE A 226 0.32 16.50 23.95
CA PHE A 226 0.75 16.98 25.27
C PHE A 226 -0.42 17.01 26.27
N SER A 227 -0.11 17.05 27.57
CA SER A 227 -1.08 16.91 28.66
C SER A 227 -1.99 18.14 28.85
N ASP A 228 -1.58 19.29 28.32
CA ASP A 228 -2.36 20.53 28.17
C ASP A 228 -3.33 20.50 26.96
N LYS A 229 -3.53 19.30 26.39
CA LYS A 229 -4.43 19.02 25.26
C LYS A 229 -4.01 19.68 23.94
N VAL A 230 -2.73 19.97 23.81
CA VAL A 230 -2.12 20.51 22.58
C VAL A 230 -1.55 19.38 21.72
N VAL A 231 -1.69 19.53 20.40
CA VAL A 231 -1.01 18.72 19.38
C VAL A 231 0.13 19.55 18.80
N GLY A 232 1.36 19.06 18.94
CA GLY A 232 2.53 19.65 18.29
C GLY A 232 2.63 19.17 16.85
N VAL A 233 2.80 20.10 15.91
CA VAL A 233 3.02 19.81 14.49
C VAL A 233 4.25 20.55 13.99
N VAL A 234 4.90 20.02 12.95
CA VAL A 234 5.93 20.77 12.21
C VAL A 234 5.36 21.12 10.84
N HIS A 235 5.16 22.41 10.55
CA HIS A 235 4.64 22.89 9.28
C HIS A 235 5.66 23.84 8.64
N LYS A 236 6.03 23.61 7.37
CA LYS A 236 7.01 24.45 6.64
C LYS A 236 8.30 24.71 7.45
N GLY A 237 8.81 23.70 8.14
CA GLY A 237 10.03 23.79 8.98
C GLY A 237 9.87 24.53 10.32
N ARG A 238 8.65 24.88 10.74
CA ARG A 238 8.36 25.58 12.02
C ARG A 238 7.54 24.69 12.96
N PHE A 239 7.84 24.71 14.26
CA PHE A 239 6.99 24.06 15.25
C PHE A 239 5.76 24.91 15.57
N LEU A 240 4.56 24.30 15.50
CA LEU A 240 3.29 24.95 15.81
C LEU A 240 2.53 24.16 16.88
N ARG A 241 1.77 24.88 17.70
CA ARG A 241 0.89 24.31 18.74
C ARG A 241 -0.57 24.43 18.31
N LEU A 242 -1.24 23.31 18.09
CA LEU A 242 -2.67 23.28 17.76
C LEU A 242 -3.47 22.79 18.96
N ARG A 243 -4.46 23.55 19.41
CA ARG A 243 -5.42 23.13 20.45
C ARG A 243 -6.76 22.78 19.81
N PRO A 244 -7.01 21.51 19.47
CA PRO A 244 -8.27 21.09 18.85
C PRO A 244 -9.41 20.98 19.87
N GLU A 245 -10.63 21.37 19.49
CA GLU A 245 -11.84 21.01 20.25
C GLU A 245 -12.12 19.50 20.10
N VAL A 246 -11.93 18.95 18.90
CA VAL A 246 -11.94 17.50 18.60
C VAL A 246 -10.72 17.10 17.77
N LEU A 247 -10.08 16.00 18.16
CA LEU A 247 -9.00 15.35 17.43
C LEU A 247 -9.49 14.05 16.77
N LEU A 248 -9.22 13.88 15.48
CA LEU A 248 -9.37 12.61 14.76
C LEU A 248 -8.00 12.09 14.31
N VAL A 249 -7.64 10.87 14.70
CA VAL A 249 -6.41 10.21 14.27
C VAL A 249 -6.72 9.14 13.22
N ALA A 250 -6.28 9.38 11.99
CA ALA A 250 -6.40 8.50 10.83
C ALA A 250 -5.01 8.18 10.23
N ALA A 251 -3.98 8.12 11.07
CA ALA A 251 -2.56 7.96 10.70
C ALA A 251 -2.19 6.58 10.11
N GLY A 252 -3.18 5.71 9.89
CA GLY A 252 -3.02 4.42 9.22
C GLY A 252 -2.26 3.39 10.06
N ALA A 253 -1.49 2.53 9.38
CA ALA A 253 -0.71 1.47 9.99
C ALA A 253 0.71 1.33 9.42
N ARG A 254 1.53 0.59 10.14
CA ARG A 254 2.91 0.21 9.79
C ARG A 254 3.04 -1.31 9.69
N GLU A 255 4.01 -1.78 8.92
CA GLU A 255 4.29 -3.21 8.77
C GLU A 255 4.81 -3.84 10.08
N LYS A 256 4.36 -5.05 10.38
CA LYS A 256 5.00 -5.91 11.37
C LYS A 256 6.37 -6.37 10.84
N VAL A 257 7.31 -6.56 11.76
CA VAL A 257 8.66 -7.04 11.47
C VAL A 257 8.72 -8.54 11.76
N LEU A 258 9.27 -9.31 10.81
CA LEU A 258 9.63 -10.71 11.04
C LEU A 258 11.10 -10.78 11.48
N THR A 259 11.39 -11.54 12.53
CA THR A 259 12.74 -11.68 13.09
C THR A 259 13.35 -13.01 12.67
N PHE A 260 14.45 -12.98 11.91
CA PHE A 260 15.19 -14.14 11.42
C PHE A 260 16.65 -13.74 11.12
N PRO A 261 17.64 -14.65 11.14
CA PRO A 261 19.02 -14.30 10.82
C PRO A 261 19.16 -13.63 9.45
N GLY A 262 19.81 -12.45 9.43
CA GLY A 262 19.91 -11.59 8.25
C GLY A 262 18.68 -10.71 7.94
N CYS A 263 17.68 -10.61 8.83
CA CYS A 263 16.49 -9.77 8.64
C CYS A 263 16.77 -8.25 8.55
N ASP A 264 18.00 -7.83 8.83
CA ASP A 264 18.46 -6.45 8.80
C ASP A 264 19.35 -6.12 7.58
N LEU A 265 19.70 -7.13 6.75
CA LEU A 265 20.51 -6.95 5.55
C LEU A 265 19.85 -5.98 4.55
N PRO A 266 20.61 -5.10 3.87
CA PRO A 266 20.10 -4.34 2.73
C PRO A 266 19.49 -5.27 1.67
N GLY A 267 18.24 -4.99 1.28
CA GLY A 267 17.42 -5.92 0.48
C GLY A 267 16.35 -6.65 1.29
N VAL A 268 16.38 -6.60 2.63
CA VAL A 268 15.23 -6.98 3.47
C VAL A 268 14.44 -5.72 3.84
N TYR A 269 13.19 -5.61 3.39
CA TYR A 269 12.32 -4.48 3.71
C TYR A 269 10.83 -4.82 3.59
N GLY A 270 9.98 -3.93 4.13
CA GLY A 270 8.53 -4.10 4.12
C GLY A 270 7.88 -3.87 2.76
N ALA A 271 6.68 -4.43 2.58
CA ALA A 271 5.86 -4.22 1.38
C ALA A 271 5.60 -2.73 1.06
N GLY A 272 5.34 -1.89 2.07
CA GLY A 272 5.12 -0.46 1.85
C GLY A 272 6.37 0.27 1.34
N ALA A 273 7.56 -0.15 1.75
CA ALA A 273 8.82 0.39 1.23
C ALA A 273 9.00 0.07 -0.26
N PHE A 274 8.78 -1.20 -0.63
CA PHE A 274 8.81 -1.66 -2.01
C PHE A 274 7.80 -0.92 -2.89
N GLN A 275 6.53 -0.86 -2.46
CA GLN A 275 5.46 -0.17 -3.17
C GLN A 275 5.74 1.33 -3.35
N THR A 276 6.33 1.98 -2.34
CA THR A 276 6.72 3.38 -2.41
C THR A 276 7.75 3.62 -3.52
N LEU A 277 8.83 2.83 -3.56
CA LEU A 277 9.82 3.01 -4.63
C LEU A 277 9.26 2.67 -6.01
N VAL A 278 8.55 1.55 -6.15
CA VAL A 278 8.18 1.03 -7.47
C VAL A 278 6.99 1.79 -8.08
N ASN A 279 5.99 2.18 -7.28
CA ASN A 279 4.76 2.80 -7.78
C ASN A 279 4.71 4.33 -7.63
N ARG A 280 5.31 4.90 -6.58
CA ARG A 280 5.35 6.37 -6.41
C ARG A 280 6.60 6.98 -7.03
N ASP A 281 7.77 6.41 -6.74
CA ASP A 281 9.05 7.00 -7.16
C ASP A 281 9.52 6.50 -8.55
N LEU A 282 8.86 5.47 -9.10
CA LEU A 282 9.21 4.80 -10.36
C LEU A 282 10.67 4.29 -10.38
N VAL A 283 11.16 3.81 -9.24
CA VAL A 283 12.48 3.22 -9.04
C VAL A 283 12.33 1.71 -8.86
N ARG A 284 13.15 0.91 -9.55
CA ARG A 284 13.20 -0.55 -9.42
C ARG A 284 14.07 -0.93 -8.20
N PRO A 285 13.48 -1.39 -7.08
CA PRO A 285 14.24 -1.65 -5.87
C PRO A 285 14.90 -3.05 -5.87
N ALA A 286 14.34 -3.99 -6.63
CA ALA A 286 14.75 -5.39 -6.73
C ALA A 286 14.94 -5.80 -8.21
N LYS A 287 15.78 -6.80 -8.49
CA LYS A 287 15.73 -7.55 -9.76
C LYS A 287 15.12 -8.93 -9.54
N ARG A 288 15.49 -9.60 -8.44
CA ARG A 288 15.04 -10.94 -8.03
C ARG A 288 14.44 -10.89 -6.63
N LEU A 289 13.11 -10.92 -6.56
CA LEU A 289 12.31 -10.75 -5.35
C LEU A 289 11.83 -12.09 -4.79
N PHE A 290 12.07 -12.34 -3.51
CA PHE A 290 11.33 -13.33 -2.71
C PHE A 290 10.37 -12.63 -1.75
N ILE A 291 9.28 -13.29 -1.35
CA ILE A 291 8.26 -12.70 -0.47
C ILE A 291 7.93 -13.65 0.68
N VAL A 292 7.81 -13.12 1.91
CA VAL A 292 7.27 -13.84 3.08
C VAL A 292 5.99 -13.17 3.58
N GLY A 293 4.91 -13.94 3.61
CA GLY A 293 3.54 -13.53 3.95
C GLY A 293 2.60 -13.57 2.74
N GLY A 294 1.56 -14.40 2.82
CA GLY A 294 0.49 -14.61 1.82
C GLY A 294 -0.80 -13.84 2.13
N GLY A 295 -0.73 -12.75 2.90
CA GLY A 295 -1.82 -11.78 3.00
C GLY A 295 -1.95 -10.92 1.74
N ASN A 296 -3.06 -10.16 1.59
CA ASN A 296 -3.30 -9.28 0.43
C ASN A 296 -2.09 -8.39 0.10
N VAL A 297 -1.43 -7.84 1.13
CA VAL A 297 -0.21 -7.03 1.00
C VAL A 297 0.93 -7.76 0.28
N GLY A 298 1.17 -9.04 0.58
CA GLY A 298 2.23 -9.83 -0.06
C GLY A 298 1.87 -10.28 -1.47
N LEU A 299 0.62 -10.73 -1.67
CA LEU A 299 0.09 -11.14 -2.97
C LEU A 299 0.06 -9.98 -3.98
N ILE A 300 -0.37 -8.80 -3.54
CA ILE A 300 -0.32 -7.57 -4.34
C ILE A 300 1.12 -7.05 -4.52
N GLY A 301 1.99 -7.22 -3.52
CA GLY A 301 3.43 -6.94 -3.66
C GLY A 301 4.06 -7.74 -4.81
N ALA A 302 3.75 -9.03 -4.92
CA ALA A 302 4.14 -9.87 -6.05
C ALA A 302 3.58 -9.34 -7.38
N TYR A 303 2.31 -8.94 -7.41
CA TYR A 303 1.66 -8.43 -8.61
C TYR A 303 2.27 -7.11 -9.12
N HIS A 304 2.52 -6.14 -8.22
CA HIS A 304 3.21 -4.89 -8.56
C HIS A 304 4.65 -5.15 -9.04
N ALA A 305 5.34 -6.14 -8.47
CA ALA A 305 6.68 -6.54 -8.92
C ALA A 305 6.67 -7.01 -10.39
N LEU A 306 5.73 -7.88 -10.76
CA LEU A 306 5.55 -8.31 -12.14
C LEU A 306 5.22 -7.14 -13.07
N GLN A 307 4.35 -6.21 -12.66
CA GLN A 307 4.01 -5.02 -13.47
C GLN A 307 5.24 -4.11 -13.71
N ALA A 308 6.17 -4.06 -12.76
CA ALA A 308 7.44 -3.35 -12.88
C ALA A 308 8.56 -4.14 -13.60
N GLY A 309 8.28 -5.34 -14.12
CA GLY A 309 9.26 -6.21 -14.77
C GLY A 309 10.35 -6.72 -13.81
N ILE A 310 9.97 -7.03 -12.57
CA ILE A 310 10.83 -7.62 -11.53
C ILE A 310 10.50 -9.11 -11.43
N GLU A 311 11.53 -9.95 -11.38
CA GLU A 311 11.39 -11.40 -11.25
C GLU A 311 10.88 -11.77 -9.85
N VAL A 312 9.76 -12.48 -9.74
CA VAL A 312 9.23 -12.96 -8.46
C VAL A 312 9.53 -14.45 -8.31
N VAL A 313 10.65 -14.72 -7.64
CA VAL A 313 11.20 -16.08 -7.44
C VAL A 313 10.26 -16.95 -6.61
N GLY A 314 9.50 -16.36 -5.69
CA GLY A 314 8.40 -17.05 -5.02
C GLY A 314 7.89 -16.36 -3.77
N LEU A 315 6.83 -16.92 -3.21
CA LEU A 315 6.18 -16.48 -2.00
C LEU A 315 6.01 -17.66 -1.02
N VAL A 316 6.30 -17.43 0.26
CA VAL A 316 5.99 -18.38 1.34
C VAL A 316 4.98 -17.80 2.33
N GLU A 317 4.05 -18.65 2.77
CA GLU A 317 3.08 -18.37 3.83
C GLU A 317 3.19 -19.48 4.90
N ALA A 318 3.24 -19.08 6.17
CA ALA A 318 3.42 -20.00 7.30
C ALA A 318 2.12 -20.74 7.65
N LEU A 319 0.96 -20.14 7.35
CA LEU A 319 -0.35 -20.79 7.44
C LEU A 319 -0.55 -21.85 6.32
N PRO A 320 -1.43 -22.86 6.51
CA PRO A 320 -1.74 -23.86 5.48
C PRO A 320 -2.37 -23.31 4.19
N ARG A 321 -2.90 -22.08 4.22
CA ARG A 321 -3.48 -21.34 3.09
C ARG A 321 -3.06 -19.87 3.16
N CYS A 322 -3.02 -19.18 2.01
CA CYS A 322 -2.85 -17.73 1.99
C CYS A 322 -3.97 -17.04 2.79
N GLY A 323 -3.61 -16.04 3.61
CA GLY A 323 -4.56 -15.24 4.37
C GLY A 323 -5.24 -14.13 3.58
N GLY A 324 -4.73 -13.81 2.39
CA GLY A 324 -5.36 -12.90 1.43
C GLY A 324 -6.44 -13.59 0.58
N TYR A 325 -7.10 -12.82 -0.29
CA TYR A 325 -8.12 -13.34 -1.19
C TYR A 325 -7.53 -14.35 -2.18
N ARG A 326 -8.17 -15.53 -2.31
CA ARG A 326 -7.77 -16.59 -3.23
C ARG A 326 -7.61 -16.08 -4.67
N VAL A 327 -8.46 -15.14 -5.11
CA VAL A 327 -8.36 -14.54 -6.45
C VAL A 327 -7.09 -13.72 -6.68
N HIS A 328 -6.38 -13.26 -5.63
CA HIS A 328 -5.05 -12.66 -5.76
C HIS A 328 -3.95 -13.72 -5.83
N GLU A 329 -4.06 -14.79 -5.06
CA GLU A 329 -3.15 -15.93 -5.09
C GLU A 329 -3.19 -16.62 -6.47
N ASP A 330 -4.40 -16.95 -6.95
CA ASP A 330 -4.65 -17.54 -8.27
C ASP A 330 -4.27 -16.57 -9.41
N LYS A 331 -4.31 -15.25 -9.20
CA LYS A 331 -3.77 -14.25 -10.15
C LYS A 331 -2.25 -14.41 -10.33
N ILE A 332 -1.47 -14.37 -9.25
CA ILE A 332 0.00 -14.44 -9.35
C ILE A 332 0.49 -15.84 -9.76
N ARG A 333 -0.22 -16.90 -9.36
CA ARG A 333 0.06 -18.28 -9.81
C ARG A 333 -0.06 -18.44 -11.32
N ARG A 334 -1.16 -17.96 -11.93
CA ARG A 334 -1.35 -17.96 -13.39
C ARG A 334 -0.23 -17.26 -14.15
N LEU A 335 0.26 -16.16 -13.59
CA LEU A 335 1.38 -15.39 -14.14
C LEU A 335 2.74 -16.09 -14.00
N GLY A 336 2.82 -17.14 -13.17
CA GLY A 336 3.97 -18.03 -13.03
C GLY A 336 4.67 -17.99 -11.67
N VAL A 337 4.12 -17.30 -10.67
CA VAL A 337 4.71 -17.15 -9.32
C VAL A 337 4.47 -18.41 -8.48
N PRO A 338 5.52 -19.08 -7.97
CA PRO A 338 5.37 -20.15 -6.99
C PRO A 338 4.87 -19.60 -5.65
N VAL A 339 3.90 -20.30 -5.05
CA VAL A 339 3.35 -19.97 -3.73
C VAL A 339 3.35 -21.24 -2.88
N TRP A 340 4.11 -21.25 -1.79
CA TRP A 340 4.20 -22.37 -0.86
C TRP A 340 3.58 -22.01 0.50
N THR A 341 2.54 -22.73 0.89
CA THR A 341 1.89 -22.60 2.21
C THR A 341 2.47 -23.61 3.20
N SER A 342 2.27 -23.40 4.50
CA SER A 342 3.01 -24.06 5.58
C SER A 342 4.54 -23.96 5.41
N HIS A 343 5.05 -22.81 4.96
CA HIS A 343 6.48 -22.54 4.78
C HIS A 343 6.87 -21.18 5.36
N THR A 344 8.09 -21.05 5.87
CA THR A 344 8.62 -19.79 6.39
C THR A 344 10.09 -19.58 6.02
N VAL A 345 10.57 -18.34 6.17
CA VAL A 345 11.98 -17.98 6.00
C VAL A 345 12.76 -18.41 7.24
N LEU A 346 13.86 -19.14 7.02
CA LEU A 346 14.82 -19.48 8.06
C LEU A 346 15.87 -18.38 8.23
N ARG A 347 16.42 -17.88 7.12
CA ARG A 347 17.46 -16.84 7.10
C ARG A 347 17.58 -16.19 5.73
N ALA A 348 18.12 -14.97 5.70
CA ALA A 348 18.63 -14.33 4.49
C ALA A 348 20.16 -14.21 4.59
N GLU A 349 20.87 -14.38 3.48
CA GLU A 349 22.33 -14.45 3.46
C GLU A 349 22.95 -13.44 2.49
N GLY A 350 24.06 -12.83 2.92
CA GLY A 350 24.94 -12.01 2.08
C GLY A 350 25.78 -11.01 2.89
N ARG A 351 26.90 -10.54 2.31
CA ARG A 351 27.89 -9.69 3.01
C ARG A 351 27.57 -8.18 2.99
N GLN A 352 26.93 -7.72 1.92
CA GLN A 352 26.64 -6.30 1.67
C GLN A 352 25.14 -6.04 1.41
N GLY A 353 24.33 -7.07 1.57
CA GLY A 353 22.93 -7.14 1.18
C GLY A 353 22.58 -8.56 0.75
N VAL A 354 21.29 -8.83 0.60
CA VAL A 354 20.76 -10.17 0.30
C VAL A 354 21.32 -10.72 -1.02
N ARG A 355 21.72 -11.98 -1.01
CA ARG A 355 22.13 -12.78 -2.18
C ARG A 355 21.42 -14.13 -2.26
N ARG A 356 21.01 -14.67 -1.11
CA ARG A 356 20.19 -15.89 -1.00
C ARG A 356 19.16 -15.72 0.11
N VAL A 357 18.04 -16.43 -0.03
CA VAL A 357 17.09 -16.70 1.07
C VAL A 357 16.96 -18.21 1.23
N VAL A 358 16.83 -18.65 2.49
CA VAL A 358 16.59 -20.05 2.84
C VAL A 358 15.23 -20.16 3.49
N VAL A 359 14.39 -21.04 2.96
CA VAL A 359 13.04 -21.31 3.44
C VAL A 359 12.89 -22.79 3.78
N ALA A 360 11.93 -23.13 4.64
CA ALA A 360 11.60 -24.53 4.94
C ALA A 360 10.10 -24.66 5.20
N ARG A 361 9.58 -25.90 5.15
CA ARG A 361 8.24 -26.22 5.65
C ARG A 361 8.21 -25.96 7.15
N CYS A 362 7.08 -25.51 7.69
CA CYS A 362 6.84 -25.42 9.12
C CYS A 362 5.63 -26.27 9.55
N ASP A 363 5.63 -26.71 10.81
CA ASP A 363 4.50 -27.41 11.43
C ASP A 363 3.38 -26.45 11.90
N GLU A 364 2.34 -26.99 12.50
CA GLU A 364 1.20 -26.23 13.06
C GLU A 364 1.58 -25.28 14.21
N ARG A 365 2.77 -25.47 14.80
CA ARG A 365 3.37 -24.57 15.81
C ARG A 365 4.35 -23.58 15.18
N PHE A 366 4.38 -23.48 13.86
CA PHE A 366 5.28 -22.66 13.04
C PHE A 366 6.77 -23.00 13.21
N ARG A 367 7.09 -24.21 13.67
CA ARG A 367 8.48 -24.69 13.82
C ARG A 367 8.97 -25.26 12.49
N PRO A 368 10.17 -24.90 12.02
CA PRO A 368 10.78 -25.49 10.82
C PRO A 368 10.88 -27.01 10.89
N VAL A 369 10.56 -27.69 9.79
CA VAL A 369 10.70 -29.14 9.66
C VAL A 369 12.07 -29.47 9.05
N GLU A 370 12.84 -30.29 9.75
CA GLU A 370 14.18 -30.74 9.34
C GLU A 370 14.14 -31.45 7.96
N GLY A 371 15.23 -31.34 7.19
CA GLY A 371 15.33 -31.88 5.83
C GLY A 371 14.49 -31.16 4.75
N THR A 372 13.63 -30.19 5.10
CA THR A 372 12.76 -29.49 4.12
C THR A 372 13.31 -28.15 3.62
N ALA A 373 14.55 -27.81 3.98
CA ALA A 373 15.17 -26.54 3.62
C ALA A 373 15.41 -26.41 2.09
N ARG A 374 15.19 -25.21 1.55
CA ARG A 374 15.41 -24.86 0.14
C ARG A 374 16.04 -23.48 0.05
N GLU A 375 17.02 -23.33 -0.84
CA GLU A 375 17.74 -22.08 -1.05
C GLU A 375 17.39 -21.46 -2.40
N PHE A 376 17.24 -20.13 -2.43
CA PHE A 376 16.89 -19.36 -3.63
C PHE A 376 17.83 -18.17 -3.79
N ALA A 377 18.42 -17.99 -4.98
CA ALA A 377 19.21 -16.81 -5.30
C ALA A 377 18.27 -15.61 -5.57
N VAL A 378 18.41 -14.57 -4.75
CA VAL A 378 17.59 -13.34 -4.77
C VAL A 378 18.42 -12.14 -4.32
N ASP A 379 18.05 -10.93 -4.76
CA ASP A 379 18.64 -9.68 -4.25
C ASP A 379 17.78 -8.99 -3.19
N THR A 380 16.52 -9.42 -3.03
CA THR A 380 15.53 -8.80 -2.17
C THR A 380 14.62 -9.85 -1.52
N LEU A 381 14.34 -9.67 -0.23
CA LEU A 381 13.31 -10.39 0.52
C LEU A 381 12.28 -9.38 1.05
N LEU A 382 11.05 -9.49 0.55
CA LEU A 382 9.93 -8.65 0.98
C LEU A 382 9.23 -9.24 2.20
N VAL A 383 9.10 -8.46 3.27
CA VAL A 383 8.40 -8.86 4.49
C VAL A 383 6.98 -8.29 4.49
N ALA A 384 5.99 -9.18 4.45
CA ALA A 384 4.56 -8.87 4.34
C ALA A 384 3.71 -9.58 5.41
N VAL A 385 4.25 -9.77 6.62
CA VAL A 385 3.65 -10.55 7.73
C VAL A 385 2.59 -9.79 8.56
N GLY A 386 1.80 -8.94 7.89
CA GLY A 386 0.73 -8.14 8.49
C GLY A 386 1.15 -6.76 9.01
N LEU A 387 0.18 -6.06 9.62
CA LEU A 387 0.27 -4.65 10.00
C LEU A 387 0.02 -4.43 11.50
N ALA A 388 0.46 -3.29 12.01
CA ALA A 388 0.19 -2.77 13.35
C ALA A 388 -0.29 -1.31 13.25
N PRO A 389 -1.35 -0.89 13.96
CA PRO A 389 -1.84 0.49 13.93
C PRO A 389 -0.77 1.54 14.26
N VAL A 390 -0.89 2.73 13.67
CA VAL A 390 -0.17 3.94 14.07
C VAL A 390 -1.15 4.80 14.87
N ASN A 391 -1.17 4.58 16.18
CA ASN A 391 -2.17 5.14 17.08
C ASN A 391 -1.59 5.70 18.40
N GLU A 392 -0.28 5.94 18.43
CA GLU A 392 0.43 6.53 19.57
C GLU A 392 -0.21 7.86 20.00
N LEU A 393 -0.46 8.77 19.04
CA LEU A 393 -1.12 10.07 19.27
C LEU A 393 -2.55 9.90 19.81
N LEU A 394 -3.29 8.90 19.31
CA LEU A 394 -4.67 8.62 19.74
C LEU A 394 -4.70 8.10 21.18
N ALA A 395 -3.82 7.16 21.51
CA ALA A 395 -3.68 6.62 22.86
C ALA A 395 -3.29 7.72 23.86
N LYS A 396 -2.37 8.62 23.47
CA LYS A 396 -1.99 9.79 24.29
C LYS A 396 -3.16 10.76 24.48
N ALA A 397 -3.84 11.15 23.41
CA ALA A 397 -4.98 12.06 23.48
C ALA A 397 -6.11 11.53 24.37
N ARG A 398 -6.44 10.23 24.23
CA ARG A 398 -7.40 9.54 25.12
C ARG A 398 -6.91 9.55 26.58
N SER A 399 -5.62 9.28 26.84
CA SER A 399 -5.05 9.29 28.20
C SER A 399 -5.03 10.67 28.88
N TYR A 400 -5.07 11.77 28.11
CA TYR A 400 -5.15 13.14 28.64
C TYR A 400 -6.57 13.73 28.61
N GLY A 401 -7.60 12.89 28.37
CA GLY A 401 -9.00 13.35 28.38
C GLY A 401 -9.32 14.37 27.29
N MET A 402 -8.73 14.22 26.09
CA MET A 402 -9.15 14.95 24.90
C MET A 402 -10.37 14.27 24.25
N ARG A 403 -11.24 15.03 23.57
CA ARG A 403 -12.25 14.47 22.66
C ARG A 403 -11.55 13.90 21.43
N ALA A 404 -11.17 12.63 21.50
CA ALA A 404 -10.26 11.98 20.54
C ALA A 404 -10.82 10.70 19.93
N TYR A 405 -10.96 10.70 18.60
CA TYR A 405 -11.55 9.64 17.79
C TYR A 405 -10.47 9.01 16.90
N GLY A 406 -10.64 7.74 16.51
CA GLY A 406 -9.80 7.07 15.53
C GLY A 406 -10.61 6.63 14.29
N ALA A 407 -9.95 6.49 13.15
CA ALA A 407 -10.55 5.96 11.93
C ALA A 407 -9.53 5.21 11.05
N GLY A 408 -10.04 4.26 10.25
CA GLY A 408 -9.22 3.37 9.42
C GLY A 408 -8.22 2.55 10.25
N ASP A 409 -7.09 2.20 9.63
CA ASP A 409 -6.07 1.32 10.22
C ASP A 409 -5.43 1.83 11.53
N ALA A 410 -5.67 3.09 11.91
CA ALA A 410 -5.25 3.63 13.22
C ALA A 410 -6.16 3.14 14.37
N GLU A 411 -7.44 2.86 14.12
CA GLU A 411 -8.34 2.22 15.09
C GLU A 411 -8.37 0.71 14.86
N GLU A 412 -8.53 0.26 13.61
CA GLU A 412 -8.64 -1.17 13.26
C GLU A 412 -8.11 -1.45 11.83
N ILE A 413 -7.21 -2.43 11.70
CA ILE A 413 -6.62 -2.83 10.41
C ILE A 413 -7.69 -3.42 9.47
N ALA A 414 -7.84 -2.85 8.28
CA ALA A 414 -8.88 -3.23 7.33
C ALA A 414 -8.46 -3.05 5.85
N GLU A 415 -9.35 -3.42 4.92
CA GLU A 415 -9.26 -3.03 3.51
C GLU A 415 -9.51 -1.51 3.35
N ALA A 416 -8.90 -0.87 2.34
CA ALA A 416 -9.08 0.58 2.15
C ALA A 416 -10.54 0.97 1.87
N SER A 417 -11.32 0.10 1.22
CA SER A 417 -12.78 0.27 1.04
C SER A 417 -13.51 0.39 2.39
N ALA A 418 -13.11 -0.38 3.40
CA ALA A 418 -13.63 -0.26 4.76
C ALA A 418 -13.09 0.99 5.48
N ALA A 419 -11.84 1.38 5.23
CA ALA A 419 -11.27 2.62 5.78
C ALA A 419 -12.02 3.88 5.31
N ILE A 420 -12.49 3.92 4.06
CA ILE A 420 -13.39 4.98 3.54
C ILE A 420 -14.65 5.08 4.40
N PHE A 421 -15.34 3.96 4.65
CA PHE A 421 -16.55 3.95 5.49
C PHE A 421 -16.27 4.29 6.95
N SER A 422 -15.16 3.79 7.52
CA SER A 422 -14.71 4.16 8.88
C SER A 422 -14.53 5.67 9.01
N GLY A 423 -13.89 6.30 8.01
CA GLY A 423 -13.77 7.75 7.90
C GLY A 423 -15.12 8.47 7.86
N ARG A 424 -16.01 8.08 6.92
CA ARG A 424 -17.36 8.66 6.80
C ARG A 424 -18.17 8.56 8.11
N ILE A 425 -18.09 7.43 8.79
CA ILE A 425 -18.75 7.18 10.09
C ILE A 425 -18.16 8.08 11.18
N ALA A 426 -16.83 8.14 11.29
CA ALA A 426 -16.14 8.97 12.29
C ALA A 426 -16.46 10.46 12.09
N GLY A 427 -16.36 10.97 10.85
CA GLY A 427 -16.67 12.37 10.52
C GLY A 427 -18.10 12.77 10.91
N ARG A 428 -19.10 11.96 10.56
CA ARG A 428 -20.50 12.23 10.96
C ARG A 428 -20.77 12.04 12.45
N THR A 429 -20.06 11.13 13.12
CA THR A 429 -20.15 10.97 14.57
C THR A 429 -19.66 12.23 15.27
N ILE A 430 -18.45 12.69 14.92
CA ILE A 430 -17.88 13.96 15.41
C ILE A 430 -18.81 15.14 15.12
N ALA A 431 -19.36 15.23 13.90
CA ALA A 431 -20.25 16.34 13.55
C ALA A 431 -21.53 16.38 14.40
N ARG A 432 -22.15 15.22 14.66
CA ARG A 432 -23.30 15.10 15.56
C ARG A 432 -22.92 15.44 17.00
N ASP A 433 -21.76 14.97 17.47
CA ASP A 433 -21.27 15.23 18.81
C ASP A 433 -20.88 16.72 19.00
N LEU A 434 -20.65 17.46 17.90
CA LEU A 434 -20.54 18.93 17.81
C LEU A 434 -21.89 19.63 17.47
N GLY A 435 -23.01 18.96 17.70
CA GLY A 435 -24.36 19.53 17.60
C GLY A 435 -24.90 19.72 16.17
N ARG A 436 -24.22 19.22 15.13
CA ARG A 436 -24.77 19.27 13.75
C ARG A 436 -25.88 18.24 13.57
N LYS A 437 -26.96 18.64 12.89
CA LYS A 437 -28.11 17.78 12.57
C LYS A 437 -27.78 16.82 11.41
N VAL A 438 -26.86 15.88 11.64
CA VAL A 438 -26.45 14.86 10.66
C VAL A 438 -26.66 13.45 11.19
N GLY A 439 -27.21 12.57 10.35
CA GLY A 439 -27.40 11.15 10.67
C GLY A 439 -26.23 10.28 10.18
N VAL A 440 -25.80 9.32 11.00
CA VAL A 440 -24.89 8.23 10.61
C VAL A 440 -25.73 7.07 10.06
N PRO A 441 -25.75 6.78 8.74
CA PRO A 441 -26.60 5.73 8.18
C PRO A 441 -26.17 4.35 8.68
N GLN A 442 -27.07 3.60 9.32
CA GLN A 442 -26.75 2.27 9.87
C GLN A 442 -26.20 1.29 8.80
N ARG A 443 -26.61 1.47 7.53
CA ARG A 443 -26.08 0.71 6.39
C ARG A 443 -24.54 0.81 6.26
N TRP A 444 -23.95 1.97 6.56
CA TRP A 444 -22.49 2.15 6.47
C TRP A 444 -21.73 1.25 7.45
N SER A 445 -22.23 1.10 8.67
CA SER A 445 -21.63 0.18 9.65
C SER A 445 -21.73 -1.27 9.22
N ARG A 446 -22.84 -1.66 8.56
CA ARG A 446 -23.03 -3.00 7.97
C ARG A 446 -22.07 -3.21 6.78
N THR A 447 -22.01 -2.29 5.83
CA THR A 447 -21.08 -2.34 4.69
C THR A 447 -19.62 -2.38 5.16
N ALA A 448 -19.24 -1.58 6.16
CA ALA A 448 -17.90 -1.59 6.74
C ALA A 448 -17.57 -2.92 7.46
N ALA A 449 -18.54 -3.58 8.09
CA ALA A 449 -18.35 -4.90 8.68
C ALA A 449 -18.15 -5.97 7.59
N VAL A 450 -18.95 -5.94 6.51
CA VAL A 450 -18.81 -6.84 5.36
C VAL A 450 -17.46 -6.64 4.65
N LEU A 451 -17.03 -5.40 4.41
CA LEU A 451 -15.72 -5.10 3.80
C LEU A 451 -14.52 -5.40 4.72
N ARG A 452 -14.72 -5.58 6.03
CA ARG A 452 -13.70 -6.04 6.99
C ARG A 452 -13.68 -7.56 7.18
N SER A 453 -14.72 -8.27 6.76
CA SER A 453 -14.81 -9.71 7.01
C SER A 453 -13.66 -10.45 6.33
N LYS A 454 -13.10 -11.44 7.02
CA LYS A 454 -12.15 -12.38 6.40
C LYS A 454 -12.82 -13.07 5.20
N PRO A 455 -12.04 -13.54 4.21
CA PRO A 455 -12.59 -14.33 3.12
C PRO A 455 -13.37 -15.51 3.68
N GLY A 456 -14.55 -15.77 3.12
CA GLY A 456 -15.36 -16.93 3.46
C GLY A 456 -14.78 -18.23 2.88
N PRO A 457 -15.50 -19.37 2.98
CA PRO A 457 -15.01 -20.64 2.50
C PRO A 457 -14.74 -20.63 0.99
N ASP A 458 -13.78 -21.46 0.58
CA ASP A 458 -13.61 -21.85 -0.81
C ASP A 458 -14.79 -22.76 -1.23
N ALA A 459 -15.25 -22.60 -2.46
CA ALA A 459 -16.19 -23.50 -3.12
C ALA A 459 -15.45 -24.41 -4.12
N PRO A 460 -16.09 -25.51 -4.59
CA PRO A 460 -15.56 -26.31 -5.70
C PRO A 460 -15.27 -25.46 -6.94
N ASP A 461 -14.20 -25.81 -7.66
CA ASP A 461 -13.79 -25.21 -8.93
C ASP A 461 -14.68 -25.70 -10.10
N GLU A 462 -16.00 -25.69 -9.90
CA GLU A 462 -17.02 -26.15 -10.85
C GLU A 462 -17.29 -25.13 -11.95
N ILE A 463 -16.98 -25.49 -13.20
CA ILE A 463 -17.19 -24.64 -14.37
C ILE A 463 -18.51 -25.01 -15.03
N LEU A 464 -19.45 -24.06 -15.04
CA LEU A 464 -20.66 -24.13 -15.84
C LEU A 464 -20.33 -23.80 -17.30
N GLU A 465 -20.56 -24.76 -18.21
CA GLU A 465 -20.49 -24.53 -19.65
C GLU A 465 -21.91 -24.51 -20.24
N LEU A 466 -22.38 -23.32 -20.63
CA LEU A 466 -23.66 -23.14 -21.32
C LEU A 466 -23.49 -23.26 -22.84
N ASP A 467 -24.54 -23.71 -23.53
CA ASP A 467 -24.59 -23.68 -24.99
C ASP A 467 -24.95 -22.27 -25.47
N ARG A 468 -23.90 -21.46 -25.66
CA ARG A 468 -23.94 -20.05 -26.07
C ARG A 468 -22.75 -19.73 -26.99
N PRO A 469 -22.90 -18.87 -28.01
CA PRO A 469 -21.79 -18.47 -28.89
C PRO A 469 -20.60 -17.87 -28.15
N VAL A 470 -20.89 -17.10 -27.10
CA VAL A 470 -19.91 -16.57 -26.16
C VAL A 470 -20.48 -16.61 -24.74
N GLN A 471 -19.63 -16.88 -23.75
CA GLN A 471 -19.99 -16.84 -22.33
C GLN A 471 -18.82 -16.41 -21.44
N PRO A 472 -19.05 -15.75 -20.30
CA PRO A 472 -18.04 -15.52 -19.28
C PRO A 472 -17.82 -16.78 -18.43
N ILE A 473 -16.57 -17.21 -18.28
CA ILE A 473 -16.19 -18.25 -17.31
C ILE A 473 -15.69 -17.56 -16.04
N ILE A 474 -16.51 -17.63 -14.99
CA ILE A 474 -16.32 -16.93 -13.71
C ILE A 474 -15.60 -17.86 -12.71
N ARG A 475 -14.38 -17.50 -12.31
CA ARG A 475 -13.53 -18.28 -11.39
C ARG A 475 -13.40 -17.62 -10.03
N CYS A 476 -14.51 -17.06 -9.53
CA CYS A 476 -14.59 -16.46 -8.19
C CYS A 476 -14.89 -17.56 -7.16
N TRP A 477 -13.88 -18.37 -6.85
CA TRP A 477 -14.04 -19.60 -6.05
C TRP A 477 -14.14 -19.40 -4.54
N GLN A 478 -14.08 -18.16 -4.05
CA GLN A 478 -14.08 -17.83 -2.63
C GLN A 478 -15.11 -16.74 -2.36
N ALA A 479 -15.84 -16.84 -1.25
CA ALA A 479 -16.77 -15.79 -0.83
C ALA A 479 -16.00 -14.54 -0.38
N ILE A 480 -16.06 -13.47 -1.16
CA ILE A 480 -15.35 -12.19 -0.94
C ILE A 480 -16.29 -11.02 -1.25
N PRO A 481 -16.23 -9.89 -0.53
CA PRO A 481 -17.18 -8.78 -0.68
C PRO A 481 -16.92 -7.99 -1.98
N CYS A 482 -17.52 -8.41 -3.11
CA CYS A 482 -17.21 -7.89 -4.44
C CYS A 482 -18.35 -8.14 -5.45
N ASN A 483 -18.93 -7.07 -6.02
CA ASN A 483 -19.94 -7.17 -7.08
C ASN A 483 -19.74 -6.33 -8.38
N PRO A 484 -18.57 -5.72 -8.75
CA PRO A 484 -18.49 -4.89 -9.97
C PRO A 484 -18.89 -5.60 -11.27
N CYS A 485 -18.69 -6.92 -11.36
CA CYS A 485 -19.01 -7.70 -12.55
C CYS A 485 -20.52 -7.82 -12.84
N THR A 486 -21.40 -7.71 -11.83
CA THR A 486 -22.85 -7.65 -12.04
C THR A 486 -23.25 -6.27 -12.55
N GLN A 487 -22.68 -5.22 -11.94
CA GLN A 487 -23.04 -3.82 -12.19
C GLN A 487 -22.62 -3.32 -13.59
N VAL A 488 -21.61 -3.92 -14.23
CA VAL A 488 -21.20 -3.57 -15.61
C VAL A 488 -21.79 -4.45 -16.71
N CYS A 489 -22.62 -5.45 -16.35
CA CYS A 489 -23.21 -6.34 -17.35
C CYS A 489 -24.39 -5.64 -18.05
N PRO A 490 -24.30 -5.29 -19.35
CA PRO A 490 -25.34 -4.51 -20.02
C PRO A 490 -26.66 -5.27 -20.20
N LEU A 491 -26.62 -6.61 -20.12
CA LEU A 491 -27.80 -7.48 -20.19
C LEU A 491 -28.31 -7.92 -18.80
N GLY A 492 -27.66 -7.52 -17.70
CA GLY A 492 -27.99 -8.00 -16.36
C GLY A 492 -27.71 -9.49 -16.10
N SER A 493 -27.20 -10.24 -17.09
CA SER A 493 -27.03 -11.71 -17.06
C SER A 493 -25.93 -12.22 -16.12
N ILE A 494 -25.22 -11.34 -15.42
CA ILE A 494 -24.34 -11.72 -14.30
C ILE A 494 -25.00 -11.24 -13.01
N THR A 495 -25.44 -12.17 -12.17
CA THR A 495 -26.25 -11.90 -10.97
C THR A 495 -25.56 -12.42 -9.71
N ILE A 496 -26.01 -11.95 -8.54
CA ILE A 496 -25.67 -12.55 -7.23
C ILE A 496 -27.00 -12.96 -6.59
N PRO A 497 -27.30 -14.27 -6.46
CA PRO A 497 -28.67 -14.75 -6.19
C PRO A 497 -29.33 -14.27 -4.89
N ASP A 498 -28.56 -14.02 -3.84
CA ASP A 498 -29.03 -13.58 -2.53
C ASP A 498 -28.85 -12.07 -2.29
N GLY A 499 -28.36 -11.33 -3.28
CA GLY A 499 -28.00 -9.91 -3.18
C GLY A 499 -26.83 -9.58 -2.25
N SER A 500 -26.23 -10.57 -1.55
CA SER A 500 -25.12 -10.33 -0.65
C SER A 500 -23.82 -10.18 -1.43
N ILE A 501 -23.12 -9.05 -1.29
CA ILE A 501 -21.87 -8.82 -2.06
C ILE A 501 -20.76 -9.84 -1.76
N THR A 502 -20.87 -10.64 -0.71
CA THR A 502 -19.95 -11.76 -0.40
C THR A 502 -20.19 -13.00 -1.24
N SER A 503 -21.37 -13.12 -1.83
CA SER A 503 -21.84 -14.32 -2.53
C SER A 503 -21.36 -14.34 -3.98
N ARG A 504 -21.15 -15.55 -4.49
CA ARG A 504 -20.48 -15.75 -5.79
C ARG A 504 -21.38 -15.32 -6.94
N PRO A 505 -20.88 -14.52 -7.90
CA PRO A 505 -21.65 -14.15 -9.08
C PRO A 505 -21.87 -15.37 -9.99
N ARG A 506 -23.09 -15.50 -10.51
CA ARG A 506 -23.51 -16.51 -11.51
C ARG A 506 -23.72 -15.84 -12.86
N PHE A 507 -23.61 -16.61 -13.94
CA PHE A 507 -23.99 -16.18 -15.29
C PHE A 507 -25.19 -16.99 -15.77
N GLU A 508 -26.30 -16.30 -16.01
CA GLU A 508 -27.60 -16.87 -16.38
C GLU A 508 -28.21 -15.96 -17.46
N GLY A 509 -28.25 -16.43 -18.71
CA GLY A 509 -28.75 -15.67 -19.87
C GLY A 509 -27.79 -15.66 -21.05
N ASP A 510 -27.76 -14.53 -21.77
CA ASP A 510 -26.98 -14.35 -22.99
C ASP A 510 -25.78 -13.40 -22.77
N CYS A 511 -24.83 -13.39 -23.71
CA CYS A 511 -23.62 -12.57 -23.60
C CYS A 511 -23.30 -11.88 -24.92
N LEU A 512 -23.06 -10.57 -24.86
CA LEU A 512 -22.60 -9.77 -26.02
C LEU A 512 -21.11 -9.92 -26.34
N GLY A 513 -20.35 -10.71 -25.57
CA GLY A 513 -18.89 -10.80 -25.70
C GLY A 513 -18.12 -9.51 -25.35
N CYS A 514 -18.79 -8.49 -24.81
CA CYS A 514 -18.25 -7.12 -24.67
C CYS A 514 -17.03 -6.96 -23.74
N GLY A 515 -16.72 -7.97 -22.92
CA GLY A 515 -15.52 -7.98 -22.07
C GLY A 515 -15.59 -7.19 -20.75
N ARG A 516 -16.61 -6.34 -20.54
CA ARG A 516 -16.70 -5.43 -19.38
C ARG A 516 -16.52 -6.12 -18.01
N CYS A 517 -17.10 -7.30 -17.83
CA CYS A 517 -16.95 -8.08 -16.60
C CYS A 517 -15.51 -8.55 -16.35
N ALA A 518 -14.75 -8.90 -17.40
CA ALA A 518 -13.33 -9.25 -17.32
C ALA A 518 -12.44 -8.01 -17.11
N THR A 519 -12.75 -6.90 -17.79
CA THR A 519 -11.96 -5.65 -17.66
C THR A 519 -12.10 -5.02 -16.28
N ILE A 520 -13.24 -5.13 -15.59
CA ILE A 520 -13.40 -4.59 -14.23
C ILE A 520 -12.95 -5.52 -13.09
N CYS A 521 -12.99 -6.85 -13.28
CA CYS A 521 -12.83 -7.85 -12.20
C CYS A 521 -11.52 -7.69 -11.38
N PRO A 522 -11.54 -7.30 -10.09
CA PRO A 522 -10.31 -7.08 -9.30
C PRO A 522 -9.37 -8.30 -9.18
N GLY A 523 -9.94 -9.50 -9.22
CA GLY A 523 -9.20 -10.77 -9.20
C GLY A 523 -8.59 -11.22 -10.52
N LEU A 524 -8.87 -10.55 -11.65
CA LEU A 524 -8.68 -11.12 -12.99
C LEU A 524 -9.33 -12.51 -13.14
N ALA A 525 -10.45 -12.75 -12.44
CA ALA A 525 -11.05 -14.08 -12.28
C ALA A 525 -12.08 -14.44 -13.35
N ILE A 526 -12.36 -13.54 -14.29
CA ILE A 526 -13.33 -13.75 -15.38
C ILE A 526 -12.58 -13.78 -16.71
N THR A 527 -12.82 -14.83 -17.49
CA THR A 527 -12.39 -14.95 -18.90
C THR A 527 -13.64 -15.02 -19.77
N LEU A 528 -13.55 -14.76 -21.08
CA LEU A 528 -14.63 -15.14 -22.00
C LEU A 528 -14.23 -16.39 -22.79
N LEU A 529 -15.20 -17.23 -23.10
CA LEU A 529 -15.07 -18.33 -24.05
C LEU A 529 -15.91 -18.00 -25.28
N GLU A 530 -15.27 -17.84 -26.43
CA GLU A 530 -15.88 -17.72 -27.76
C GLU A 530 -15.94 -19.14 -28.36
N ARG A 531 -17.11 -19.78 -28.30
CA ARG A 531 -17.32 -21.19 -28.69
C ARG A 531 -17.34 -21.38 -30.20
N ASP A 532 -17.94 -20.46 -30.93
CA ASP A 532 -18.25 -20.64 -32.36
C ASP A 532 -17.11 -20.21 -33.30
N HIS A 533 -15.89 -19.99 -32.76
CA HIS A 533 -14.68 -19.69 -33.55
C HIS A 533 -14.31 -20.82 -34.53
N ASP A 534 -14.56 -22.06 -34.14
CA ASP A 534 -14.29 -23.25 -34.97
C ASP A 534 -15.52 -24.18 -34.97
N PRO A 535 -16.32 -24.19 -36.05
CA PRO A 535 -17.49 -25.07 -36.17
C PRO A 535 -17.18 -26.56 -36.04
N LYS A 536 -15.91 -26.98 -36.27
CA LYS A 536 -15.46 -28.38 -36.11
C LYS A 536 -14.99 -28.70 -34.69
N ARG A 537 -15.04 -27.73 -33.77
CA ARG A 537 -14.68 -27.87 -32.34
C ARG A 537 -13.31 -28.53 -32.13
N ARG A 538 -12.31 -28.17 -32.95
CA ARG A 538 -10.90 -28.57 -32.76
C ARG A 538 -10.17 -27.55 -31.89
N THR A 539 -10.52 -26.28 -32.05
CA THR A 539 -10.01 -25.15 -31.27
C THR A 539 -11.15 -24.32 -30.68
N ALA A 540 -10.84 -23.50 -29.67
CA ALA A 540 -11.72 -22.46 -29.15
C ALA A 540 -10.91 -21.18 -28.90
N VAL A 541 -11.58 -20.03 -28.79
CA VAL A 541 -10.92 -18.79 -28.36
C VAL A 541 -11.29 -18.45 -26.93
N VAL A 542 -10.27 -18.32 -26.09
CA VAL A 542 -10.41 -17.83 -24.71
C VAL A 542 -9.86 -16.41 -24.65
N VAL A 543 -10.68 -15.48 -24.16
CA VAL A 543 -10.33 -14.07 -23.99
C VAL A 543 -9.90 -13.84 -22.54
N LEU A 544 -8.63 -13.44 -22.37
CA LEU A 544 -7.95 -13.37 -21.09
C LEU A 544 -7.64 -11.90 -20.70
N PRO A 545 -7.90 -11.49 -19.45
CA PRO A 545 -7.51 -10.16 -18.97
C PRO A 545 -6.00 -10.01 -18.81
N PHE A 546 -5.46 -8.86 -19.21
CA PHE A 546 -4.02 -8.60 -19.27
C PHE A 546 -3.69 -7.16 -18.83
N GLU A 547 -2.81 -7.01 -17.83
CA GLU A 547 -2.34 -5.72 -17.27
C GLU A 547 -0.81 -5.60 -17.33
N PHE A 548 -0.21 -6.08 -18.42
CA PHE A 548 1.23 -5.98 -18.68
C PHE A 548 1.47 -5.29 -20.02
N ASP A 549 2.70 -4.85 -20.23
CA ASP A 549 3.13 -4.31 -21.53
C ASP A 549 3.33 -5.44 -22.57
N ASP A 550 3.51 -5.06 -23.83
CA ASP A 550 3.66 -6.03 -24.92
C ASP A 550 5.00 -6.80 -24.87
N THR A 551 5.97 -6.37 -24.06
CA THR A 551 7.23 -7.11 -23.86
C THR A 551 7.05 -8.35 -22.99
N ALA A 552 5.94 -8.44 -22.25
CA ALA A 552 5.52 -9.67 -21.56
C ALA A 552 4.87 -10.69 -22.51
N LEU A 553 4.63 -10.35 -23.79
CA LEU A 553 4.12 -11.26 -24.81
C LEU A 553 5.28 -11.78 -25.68
N PRO A 554 5.34 -13.10 -25.98
CA PRO A 554 6.39 -13.64 -26.84
C PRO A 554 6.14 -13.23 -28.30
N ALA A 555 7.19 -12.77 -28.98
CA ALA A 555 7.13 -12.34 -30.39
C ALA A 555 6.66 -13.44 -31.37
N SER A 556 6.73 -14.72 -30.98
CA SER A 556 6.18 -15.85 -31.75
C SER A 556 4.66 -15.98 -31.68
N GLY A 557 3.98 -15.19 -30.85
CA GLY A 557 2.55 -15.30 -30.55
C GLY A 557 2.16 -16.58 -29.80
N ARG A 558 3.10 -17.47 -29.46
CA ARG A 558 2.83 -18.76 -28.81
C ARG A 558 3.13 -18.70 -27.32
N ILE A 559 2.12 -18.98 -26.48
CA ILE A 559 2.19 -18.89 -25.02
C ILE A 559 1.94 -20.24 -24.35
N VAL A 560 2.43 -20.39 -23.11
CA VAL A 560 2.05 -21.50 -22.22
C VAL A 560 0.84 -21.07 -21.41
N THR A 561 -0.31 -21.71 -21.67
CA THR A 561 -1.57 -21.42 -20.97
C THR A 561 -1.57 -22.06 -19.58
N THR A 562 -2.32 -21.46 -18.65
CA THR A 562 -2.40 -21.92 -17.25
C THR A 562 -3.83 -22.04 -16.76
N GLY A 563 -4.06 -23.01 -15.88
CA GLY A 563 -5.31 -23.19 -15.16
C GLY A 563 -5.45 -22.25 -13.97
N SER A 564 -6.53 -22.40 -13.20
CA SER A 564 -6.87 -21.50 -12.08
C SER A 564 -5.72 -21.32 -11.08
N ARG A 565 -4.97 -22.39 -10.80
CA ARG A 565 -3.92 -22.45 -9.77
C ARG A 565 -2.51 -22.36 -10.37
N GLY A 566 -2.36 -21.90 -11.62
CA GLY A 566 -1.07 -21.70 -12.29
C GLY A 566 -0.42 -22.97 -12.86
N GLU A 567 -1.09 -24.11 -12.77
CA GLU A 567 -0.75 -25.35 -13.45
C GLU A 567 -0.69 -25.12 -14.97
N PRO A 568 0.32 -25.64 -15.69
CA PRO A 568 0.37 -25.55 -17.14
C PRO A 568 -0.74 -26.43 -17.75
N ILE A 569 -1.52 -25.89 -18.67
CA ILE A 569 -2.58 -26.62 -19.38
C ILE A 569 -2.06 -27.08 -20.74
N GLY A 570 -1.57 -26.15 -21.56
CA GLY A 570 -1.13 -26.45 -22.91
C GLY A 570 -0.41 -25.29 -23.57
N ARG A 571 -0.55 -25.20 -24.90
CA ARG A 571 -0.01 -24.09 -25.70
C ARG A 571 -1.16 -23.36 -26.38
N GLY A 572 -1.16 -22.04 -26.26
CA GLY A 572 -2.10 -21.15 -26.95
C GLY A 572 -1.41 -20.30 -28.01
N ARG A 573 -2.21 -19.79 -28.96
CA ARG A 573 -1.77 -18.82 -29.98
C ARG A 573 -2.54 -17.51 -29.79
N ILE A 574 -1.82 -16.41 -29.60
CA ILE A 574 -2.43 -15.08 -29.54
C ILE A 574 -2.98 -14.73 -30.92
N LEU A 575 -4.28 -14.37 -30.97
CA LEU A 575 -4.96 -13.90 -32.17
C LEU A 575 -5.00 -12.37 -32.28
N GLY A 576 -4.89 -11.68 -31.14
CA GLY A 576 -4.93 -10.23 -31.07
C GLY A 576 -5.27 -9.72 -29.67
N ILE A 577 -5.16 -8.41 -29.47
CA ILE A 577 -5.48 -7.72 -28.23
C ILE A 577 -6.66 -6.79 -28.52
N ARG A 578 -7.72 -6.88 -27.72
CA ARG A 578 -8.79 -5.88 -27.70
C ARG A 578 -8.42 -4.81 -26.67
N ASP A 579 -8.30 -3.58 -27.16
CA ASP A 579 -8.16 -2.38 -26.33
C ASP A 579 -9.36 -1.46 -26.54
N ARG A 580 -9.73 -0.67 -25.53
CA ARG A 580 -10.91 0.20 -25.50
C ARG A 580 -10.58 1.47 -24.71
N SER A 581 -11.03 2.63 -25.21
CA SER A 581 -10.85 3.90 -24.50
C SER A 581 -11.58 3.98 -23.15
N ASP A 582 -12.69 3.26 -22.99
CA ASP A 582 -13.50 3.25 -21.76
C ASP A 582 -13.09 2.19 -20.72
N GLN A 583 -11.91 1.56 -20.86
CA GLN A 583 -11.40 0.57 -19.91
C GLN A 583 -10.16 1.08 -19.16
N ASP A 584 -10.10 0.86 -17.84
CA ASP A 584 -8.97 1.26 -17.00
C ASP A 584 -7.75 0.37 -17.25
N ARG A 585 -7.00 0.65 -18.33
CA ARG A 585 -5.65 0.13 -18.67
C ARG A 585 -5.50 -1.41 -18.74
N ARG A 586 -6.58 -2.17 -18.52
CA ARG A 586 -6.63 -3.63 -18.59
C ARG A 586 -7.14 -4.07 -19.95
N ARG A 587 -6.24 -4.64 -20.72
CA ARG A 587 -6.48 -5.11 -22.09
C ARG A 587 -7.00 -6.55 -22.07
N LEU A 588 -7.57 -7.00 -23.19
CA LEU A 588 -8.09 -8.36 -23.34
C LEU A 588 -7.36 -9.09 -24.48
N VAL A 589 -6.59 -10.12 -24.14
CA VAL A 589 -5.84 -10.94 -25.12
C VAL A 589 -6.72 -12.10 -25.59
N ARG A 590 -6.98 -12.21 -26.89
CA ARG A 590 -7.67 -13.35 -27.50
C ARG A 590 -6.66 -14.46 -27.77
N VAL A 591 -6.88 -15.65 -27.21
CA VAL A 591 -5.99 -16.80 -27.35
C VAL A 591 -6.75 -17.98 -27.91
N GLU A 592 -6.30 -18.49 -29.06
CA GLU A 592 -6.74 -19.76 -29.62
C GLU A 592 -6.06 -20.91 -28.86
N VAL A 593 -6.87 -21.88 -28.42
CA VAL A 593 -6.45 -23.05 -27.64
C VAL A 593 -7.11 -24.32 -28.18
N PRO A 594 -6.57 -25.53 -27.92
CA PRO A 594 -7.27 -26.78 -28.20
C PRO A 594 -8.66 -26.81 -27.55
N TRP A 595 -9.66 -27.37 -28.22
CA TRP A 595 -11.04 -27.41 -27.70
C TRP A 595 -11.12 -28.11 -26.34
N ALA A 596 -10.32 -29.16 -26.10
CA ALA A 596 -10.24 -29.84 -24.81
C ALA A 596 -9.84 -28.91 -23.64
N ASP A 597 -8.99 -27.92 -23.90
CA ASP A 597 -8.42 -27.02 -22.90
C ASP A 597 -9.34 -25.83 -22.56
N ARG A 598 -10.37 -25.58 -23.38
CA ARG A 598 -11.14 -24.32 -23.44
C ARG A 598 -11.72 -23.83 -22.10
N LEU A 599 -12.13 -24.77 -21.24
CA LEU A 599 -12.68 -24.48 -19.90
C LEU A 599 -11.57 -24.34 -18.85
N LEU A 600 -10.48 -25.09 -19.01
CA LEU A 600 -9.36 -25.14 -18.05
C LEU A 600 -8.51 -23.86 -18.12
N VAL A 601 -8.31 -23.29 -19.30
CA VAL A 601 -7.46 -22.10 -19.50
C VAL A 601 -8.05 -20.87 -18.78
N ALA A 602 -7.32 -20.40 -17.78
CA ALA A 602 -7.67 -19.25 -16.93
C ALA A 602 -6.66 -18.09 -17.05
N GLY A 603 -5.52 -18.30 -17.72
CA GLY A 603 -4.45 -17.32 -17.88
C GLY A 603 -3.28 -17.86 -18.70
N PHE A 604 -2.15 -17.17 -18.65
CA PHE A 604 -0.86 -17.62 -19.19
C PHE A 604 0.31 -17.03 -18.39
N ARG A 605 1.48 -17.68 -18.49
CA ARG A 605 2.68 -17.23 -17.78
C ARG A 605 3.30 -16.01 -18.44
N VAL A 606 3.65 -15.01 -17.64
CA VAL A 606 4.49 -13.87 -18.04
C VAL A 606 5.94 -14.02 -17.58
N GLN A 607 6.19 -14.88 -16.59
CA GLN A 607 7.52 -15.17 -16.05
C GLN A 607 7.94 -16.63 -16.32
N LYS A 608 9.25 -16.91 -16.45
CA LYS A 608 9.76 -18.22 -16.88
C LYS A 608 9.79 -19.22 -15.72
N PRO A 609 9.45 -20.51 -15.92
CA PRO A 609 9.46 -21.51 -14.84
C PRO A 609 10.81 -21.71 -14.14
N ALA A 610 11.93 -21.34 -14.76
CA ALA A 610 13.26 -21.45 -14.17
C ALA A 610 13.54 -20.40 -13.07
N GLU A 611 12.84 -19.27 -13.09
CA GLU A 611 13.03 -18.12 -12.20
C GLU A 611 12.71 -18.49 -10.75
N GLY A 612 11.66 -19.30 -10.56
CA GLY A 612 11.25 -19.83 -9.25
C GLY A 612 11.81 -21.21 -8.87
N LYS A 613 12.89 -21.67 -9.51
CA LYS A 613 13.58 -22.90 -9.08
C LYS A 613 14.52 -22.62 -7.90
N PRO A 614 14.60 -23.52 -6.90
CA PRO A 614 15.66 -23.46 -5.91
C PRO A 614 17.03 -23.66 -6.58
N LEU A 615 18.08 -23.18 -5.93
CA LEU A 615 19.45 -23.46 -6.35
C LEU A 615 19.71 -24.99 -6.32
N PRO A 616 20.44 -25.54 -7.32
CA PRO A 616 20.97 -26.89 -7.21
C PRO A 616 22.00 -26.91 -6.09
N THR A 617 21.60 -27.45 -4.94
CA THR A 617 22.53 -27.79 -3.86
C THR A 617 23.31 -29.03 -4.26
N ALA A 618 24.64 -29.02 -4.12
CA ALA A 618 25.42 -30.24 -3.96
C ALA A 618 24.93 -30.91 -2.66
N ASP A 619 24.09 -31.93 -2.83
CA ASP A 619 23.30 -32.68 -1.83
C ASP A 619 22.64 -31.88 -0.71
N GLN A 620 21.30 -31.89 -0.73
CA GLN A 620 20.35 -31.53 0.33
C GLN A 620 21.03 -31.10 1.64
N LEU A 621 21.44 -29.82 1.72
CA LEU A 621 22.39 -29.38 2.74
C LEU A 621 21.89 -29.76 4.12
N ALA A 622 22.55 -30.77 4.70
CA ALA A 622 22.23 -31.24 6.02
C ALA A 622 22.33 -30.05 6.97
N LEU A 623 21.19 -29.64 7.50
CA LEU A 623 21.17 -29.22 8.89
C LEU A 623 21.75 -30.41 9.65
N SER A 624 23.06 -30.38 9.93
CA SER A 624 23.63 -31.39 10.80
C SER A 624 22.81 -31.36 12.10
N PRO A 625 22.52 -32.50 12.74
CA PRO A 625 21.70 -32.51 13.95
C PRO A 625 22.21 -31.58 15.08
N ALA A 626 23.48 -31.15 15.01
CA ALA A 626 24.10 -30.16 15.88
C ALA A 626 23.69 -28.68 15.63
N ARG A 627 23.05 -28.36 14.49
CA ARG A 627 22.51 -27.03 14.16
C ARG A 627 20.97 -26.97 14.28
N ALA A 628 20.23 -28.00 13.85
CA ALA A 628 18.77 -28.04 14.02
C ALA A 628 18.34 -28.02 15.50
N LYS A 629 19.04 -28.78 16.35
CA LYS A 629 18.79 -28.84 17.82
C LYS A 629 19.01 -27.51 18.58
N ARG A 630 19.40 -26.41 17.93
CA ARG A 630 19.58 -25.10 18.58
C ARG A 630 18.31 -24.24 18.64
N VAL A 631 17.26 -24.62 17.90
CA VAL A 631 15.98 -23.88 17.88
C VAL A 631 15.06 -24.33 19.03
N GLU A 632 15.22 -25.56 19.54
CA GLU A 632 14.47 -26.08 20.68
C GLU A 632 15.40 -26.36 21.88
N GLY A 633 15.25 -25.57 22.96
CA GLY A 633 15.76 -25.95 24.29
C GLY A 633 17.22 -25.64 24.62
N SER A 634 17.76 -24.47 24.29
CA SER A 634 19.09 -24.05 24.76
C SER A 634 19.08 -23.38 26.14
N LYS A 635 18.97 -24.17 27.21
CA LYS A 635 19.55 -23.78 28.50
C LYS A 635 21.08 -23.89 28.40
N GLY A 636 21.79 -22.76 28.34
CA GLY A 636 23.22 -22.72 28.69
C GLY A 636 24.27 -22.48 27.60
N ARG A 637 23.95 -22.16 26.33
CA ARG A 637 24.97 -21.66 25.37
C ARG A 637 24.40 -20.70 24.31
N PRO A 638 25.01 -19.53 24.07
CA PRO A 638 24.53 -18.58 23.04
C PRO A 638 24.71 -19.13 21.62
N PRO A 639 23.93 -18.63 20.64
CA PRO A 639 24.16 -18.89 19.22
C PRO A 639 25.50 -18.31 18.74
N ALA A 640 25.96 -18.73 17.56
CA ALA A 640 27.00 -17.96 16.85
C ALA A 640 26.41 -16.59 16.47
N ALA A 641 27.23 -15.54 16.47
CA ALA A 641 26.74 -14.16 16.31
C ALA A 641 25.94 -13.93 15.01
N ASP A 642 26.23 -14.68 13.94
CA ASP A 642 25.53 -14.58 12.65
C ASP A 642 24.18 -15.35 12.62
N ASP A 643 23.98 -16.31 13.53
CA ASP A 643 22.73 -17.09 13.67
C ASP A 643 21.75 -16.47 14.71
N ASP A 644 22.16 -15.42 15.45
CA ASP A 644 21.31 -14.73 16.44
C ASP A 644 20.65 -13.48 15.83
N PRO A 645 19.34 -13.47 15.57
CA PRO A 645 18.69 -12.43 14.79
C PRO A 645 18.56 -11.09 15.53
N ILE A 646 18.63 -9.99 14.78
CA ILE A 646 18.46 -8.63 15.30
C ILE A 646 16.97 -8.36 15.60
N LEU A 647 16.66 -8.02 16.85
CA LEU A 647 15.33 -7.55 17.27
C LEU A 647 15.23 -6.02 17.16
N CYS A 648 16.25 -5.28 17.61
CA CYS A 648 16.26 -3.82 17.57
C CYS A 648 17.23 -3.30 16.51
N LEU A 649 16.72 -3.05 15.30
CA LEU A 649 17.51 -2.56 14.15
C LEU A 649 18.32 -1.28 14.43
N CYS A 650 17.80 -0.39 15.30
CA CYS A 650 18.43 0.92 15.57
C CYS A 650 19.62 0.83 16.53
N GLU A 651 19.54 0.02 17.60
CA GLU A 651 20.63 -0.14 18.58
C GLU A 651 21.41 -1.45 18.39
N GLY A 652 21.00 -2.32 17.46
CA GLY A 652 21.68 -3.58 17.14
C GLY A 652 21.52 -4.65 18.21
N VAL A 653 20.38 -4.66 18.92
CA VAL A 653 20.09 -5.64 19.97
C VAL A 653 19.58 -6.93 19.34
N ARG A 654 20.22 -8.05 19.70
CA ARG A 654 19.91 -9.39 19.22
C ARG A 654 18.92 -10.12 20.12
N ARG A 655 18.36 -11.22 19.62
CA ARG A 655 17.42 -12.07 20.36
C ARG A 655 18.07 -12.70 21.59
N GLY A 656 19.32 -13.18 21.50
CA GLY A 656 20.05 -13.76 22.62
C GLY A 656 20.17 -12.83 23.83
N GLU A 657 20.39 -11.54 23.61
CA GLU A 657 20.48 -10.52 24.67
C GLU A 657 19.15 -10.32 25.41
N VAL A 658 18.04 -10.28 24.66
CA VAL A 658 16.69 -10.16 25.25
C VAL A 658 16.33 -11.43 26.01
N VAL A 659 16.66 -12.61 25.48
CA VAL A 659 16.44 -13.90 26.15
C VAL A 659 17.25 -13.99 27.46
N ALA A 660 18.51 -13.53 27.46
CA ALA A 660 19.35 -13.51 28.66
C ALA A 660 18.72 -12.66 29.77
N ALA A 661 18.35 -11.40 29.47
CA ALA A 661 17.72 -10.51 30.43
C ALA A 661 16.37 -11.06 30.97
N ILE A 662 15.58 -11.72 30.14
CA ILE A 662 14.33 -12.38 30.59
C ILE A 662 14.63 -13.54 31.53
N ARG A 663 15.69 -14.33 31.28
CA ARG A 663 16.10 -15.44 32.16
C ARG A 663 16.72 -14.98 33.47
N GLU A 664 17.35 -13.81 33.49
CA GLU A 664 17.82 -13.10 34.68
C GLU A 664 16.68 -12.50 35.53
N GLY A 665 15.44 -12.56 35.06
CA GLY A 665 14.25 -12.15 35.81
C GLY A 665 13.65 -10.80 35.40
N VAL A 666 14.16 -10.13 34.36
CA VAL A 666 13.58 -8.86 33.89
C VAL A 666 12.15 -9.05 33.40
N ARG A 667 11.19 -8.34 34.00
CA ARG A 667 9.76 -8.34 33.62
C ARG A 667 9.23 -6.93 33.28
N ASP A 668 10.11 -5.93 33.23
CA ASP A 668 9.77 -4.55 32.87
C ASP A 668 10.47 -4.14 31.57
N PHE A 669 9.71 -3.60 30.63
CA PHE A 669 10.25 -3.09 29.37
C PHE A 669 11.19 -1.90 29.57
N ASN A 670 11.01 -1.09 30.63
CA ASN A 670 11.91 0.00 30.98
C ASN A 670 13.25 -0.51 31.51
N GLN A 671 13.28 -1.65 32.22
CA GLN A 671 14.53 -2.32 32.59
C GLN A 671 15.27 -2.82 31.33
N LEU A 672 14.58 -3.44 30.37
CA LEU A 672 15.18 -3.82 29.08
C LEU A 672 15.69 -2.61 28.27
N LYS A 673 14.98 -1.46 28.32
CA LYS A 673 15.46 -0.20 27.73
C LYS A 673 16.76 0.25 28.40
N ALA A 674 16.83 0.21 29.73
CA ALA A 674 17.99 0.68 30.49
C ALA A 674 19.22 -0.24 30.33
N SER A 675 19.06 -1.56 30.43
CA SER A 675 20.17 -2.53 30.44
C SER A 675 20.75 -2.78 29.05
N ILE A 676 19.89 -3.07 28.06
CA ILE A 676 20.31 -3.52 26.71
C ILE A 676 19.90 -2.54 25.59
N ARG A 677 19.44 -1.34 25.94
CA ARG A 677 19.13 -0.23 25.00
C ARG A 677 18.03 -0.53 23.96
N CYS A 678 17.33 -1.65 24.04
CA CYS A 678 16.25 -1.94 23.10
C CYS A 678 15.19 -0.83 23.16
N ALA A 679 14.56 -0.51 22.02
CA ALA A 679 13.61 0.61 21.88
C ALA A 679 14.13 2.03 22.16
N LEU A 680 15.43 2.25 22.47
CA LEU A 680 16.00 3.60 22.68
C LEU A 680 16.53 4.30 21.40
N GLY A 681 16.58 3.60 20.26
CA GLY A 681 16.96 4.23 18.99
C GLY A 681 15.85 5.08 18.37
N GLY A 682 16.16 5.85 17.32
CA GLY A 682 15.27 6.86 16.69
C GLY A 682 13.89 6.42 16.17
N CYS A 683 13.55 5.13 16.24
CA CYS A 683 12.19 4.64 16.02
C CYS A 683 11.33 4.55 17.30
N ASN A 684 11.87 4.90 18.48
CA ASN A 684 11.20 4.86 19.80
C ASN A 684 10.43 3.54 20.05
N GLY A 685 11.06 2.41 19.73
CA GLY A 685 10.48 1.07 19.92
C GLY A 685 9.50 0.57 18.86
N LYS A 686 9.01 1.43 17.95
CA LYS A 686 7.93 1.13 16.98
C LYS A 686 8.07 -0.15 16.16
N ARG A 687 9.30 -0.68 16.00
CA ARG A 687 9.62 -1.90 15.24
C ARG A 687 10.01 -3.11 16.10
N CYS A 688 10.54 -2.91 17.31
CA CYS A 688 11.07 -3.98 18.16
C CYS A 688 10.18 -4.38 19.34
N THR A 689 9.24 -3.52 19.78
CA THR A 689 8.40 -3.81 20.95
C THR A 689 7.59 -5.10 20.79
N GLU A 690 6.88 -5.26 19.67
CA GLU A 690 6.05 -6.46 19.42
C GLU A 690 6.89 -7.75 19.30
N PRO A 691 8.00 -7.79 18.52
CA PRO A 691 8.93 -8.94 18.55
C PRO A 691 9.47 -9.27 19.95
N ILE A 692 9.79 -8.28 20.80
CA ILE A 692 10.25 -8.51 22.17
C ILE A 692 9.14 -9.14 23.04
N LEU A 693 7.88 -8.67 22.92
CA LEU A 693 6.74 -9.29 23.60
C LEU A 693 6.49 -10.74 23.14
N GLN A 694 6.80 -11.06 21.88
CA GLN A 694 6.77 -12.44 21.40
C GLN A 694 7.88 -13.30 22.00
N VAL A 695 9.09 -12.74 22.22
CA VAL A 695 10.17 -13.44 22.94
C VAL A 695 9.80 -13.71 24.39
N PHE A 696 9.19 -12.75 25.11
CA PHE A 696 8.63 -13.02 26.45
C PHE A 696 7.69 -14.23 26.46
N ARG A 697 6.74 -14.29 25.53
CA ARG A 697 5.82 -15.43 25.39
C ARG A 697 6.55 -16.75 25.09
N GLN A 698 7.59 -16.72 24.27
CA GLN A 698 8.39 -17.90 23.91
C GLN A 698 9.25 -18.41 25.08
N GLU A 699 9.69 -17.52 25.98
CA GLU A 699 10.36 -17.86 27.24
C GLU A 699 9.37 -18.14 28.40
N GLY A 700 8.08 -18.36 28.09
CA GLY A 700 7.06 -18.77 29.06
C GLY A 700 6.47 -17.65 29.93
N VAL A 701 6.73 -16.38 29.62
CA VAL A 701 6.19 -15.21 30.34
C VAL A 701 4.97 -14.66 29.61
N ASP A 702 3.81 -14.53 30.26
CA ASP A 702 2.64 -13.88 29.68
C ASP A 702 2.95 -12.39 29.39
N PRO A 703 2.88 -11.92 28.12
CA PRO A 703 3.08 -10.52 27.79
C PRO A 703 2.13 -9.54 28.49
N LYS A 704 1.02 -10.01 29.08
CA LYS A 704 0.12 -9.19 29.92
C LYS A 704 0.72 -8.81 31.27
N THR A 705 1.63 -9.62 31.84
CA THR A 705 2.27 -9.34 33.13
C THR A 705 3.56 -8.52 32.99
N VAL A 706 4.04 -8.33 31.76
CA VAL A 706 5.20 -7.49 31.46
C VAL A 706 4.83 -6.02 31.60
N ALA A 707 5.54 -5.29 32.46
CA ALA A 707 5.29 -3.86 32.65
C ALA A 707 5.61 -3.10 31.34
N ARG A 708 4.66 -2.28 30.88
CA ARG A 708 4.78 -1.57 29.60
C ARG A 708 5.82 -0.46 29.68
N GLY A 709 6.62 -0.34 28.63
CA GLY A 709 7.61 0.73 28.50
C GLY A 709 6.94 2.10 28.46
N THR A 710 7.55 3.09 29.11
CA THR A 710 7.10 4.48 29.02
C THR A 710 7.40 5.01 27.62
N TYR A 711 6.39 5.63 26.99
CA TYR A 711 6.53 6.38 25.74
C TYR A 711 6.30 7.87 26.03
N ARG A 712 7.24 8.71 25.59
CA ARG A 712 7.25 10.16 25.75
C ARG A 712 7.08 10.82 24.38
N PRO A 713 6.40 11.98 24.29
CA PRO A 713 6.62 12.90 23.18
C PRO A 713 8.12 13.23 23.07
N LEU A 714 8.70 13.39 21.88
CA LEU A 714 8.06 13.35 20.57
C LEU A 714 7.95 11.92 20.01
N ASP A 715 6.90 11.65 19.24
CA ASP A 715 6.72 10.38 18.51
C ASP A 715 7.53 10.32 17.21
N LEU A 716 8.12 11.44 16.79
CA LEU A 716 8.99 11.60 15.62
C LEU A 716 10.21 12.47 15.99
N GLU A 717 11.35 12.22 15.36
CA GLU A 717 12.53 13.07 15.50
C GLU A 717 12.28 14.44 14.85
N VAL A 718 12.55 15.53 15.59
CA VAL A 718 12.43 16.91 15.14
C VAL A 718 13.75 17.64 15.43
N PRO A 719 14.35 18.37 14.47
CA PRO A 719 15.58 19.12 14.73
C PRO A 719 15.37 20.22 15.77
N LEU A 720 16.34 20.41 16.68
CA LEU A 720 16.24 21.42 17.75
C LEU A 720 16.00 22.84 17.20
N GLY A 721 16.59 23.18 16.06
CA GLY A 721 16.38 24.47 15.39
C GLY A 721 14.93 24.77 15.00
N VAL A 722 14.09 23.74 14.82
CA VAL A 722 12.65 23.88 14.51
C VAL A 722 11.86 24.36 15.73
N PHE A 723 12.34 24.07 16.95
CA PHE A 723 11.82 24.63 18.19
C PHE A 723 12.38 26.02 18.47
N ALA A 724 13.62 26.29 18.05
CA ALA A 724 14.30 27.58 18.21
C ALA A 724 13.82 28.68 17.25
N ALA A 725 13.07 28.33 16.20
CA ALA A 725 12.53 29.28 15.24
C ALA A 725 11.28 29.99 15.78
N SER A 726 11.39 31.28 16.10
CA SER A 726 10.25 32.10 16.52
C SER A 726 9.22 32.24 15.40
N VAL A 727 7.95 32.09 15.77
CA VAL A 727 6.79 32.27 14.89
C VAL A 727 5.89 33.34 15.49
N GLU A 728 5.84 34.51 14.86
CA GLU A 728 4.96 35.58 15.34
C GLU A 728 3.48 35.17 15.23
N PRO A 729 2.62 35.51 16.22
CA PRO A 729 1.20 35.15 16.23
C PRO A 729 0.43 35.65 15.00
N GLU A 730 0.83 36.81 14.46
CA GLU A 730 0.17 37.52 13.37
C GLU A 730 0.47 36.93 11.99
N GLY A 731 1.46 36.03 11.88
CA GLY A 731 1.86 35.36 10.64
C GLY A 731 0.90 34.30 10.12
N PHE A 732 -0.38 34.35 10.50
CA PHE A 732 -1.45 33.45 10.09
C PHE A 732 -2.69 34.25 9.66
N ARG A 733 -2.61 34.94 8.52
CA ARG A 733 -3.78 35.64 7.96
C ARG A 733 -4.92 34.65 7.65
N ALA A 734 -6.15 35.06 7.93
CA ALA A 734 -7.34 34.34 7.45
C ALA A 734 -7.34 34.39 5.91
N GLY A 735 -6.94 33.28 5.28
CA GLY A 735 -6.65 33.23 3.84
C GLY A 735 -5.39 32.44 3.48
N GLU A 736 -4.50 32.11 4.42
CA GLU A 736 -3.34 31.23 4.15
C GLU A 736 -3.69 29.73 3.92
N GLY A 737 -4.92 29.44 3.51
CA GLY A 737 -5.23 28.19 2.82
C GLY A 737 -4.89 28.37 1.35
N LEU A 738 -3.82 27.70 0.89
CA LEU A 738 -3.42 27.61 -0.53
C LEU A 738 -3.09 28.95 -1.21
N SER A 739 -1.99 29.59 -0.80
CA SER A 739 -1.19 30.44 -1.73
C SER A 739 -0.15 29.63 -2.51
N GLY A 740 -0.37 28.31 -2.62
CA GLY A 740 0.33 27.48 -3.58
C GLY A 740 -0.49 27.46 -4.85
N GLU A 741 -0.15 28.32 -5.81
CA GLU A 741 -0.38 28.06 -7.23
C GLU A 741 0.45 26.83 -7.61
N GLY A 742 -0.08 25.68 -7.22
CA GLY A 742 0.52 24.36 -7.31
C GLY A 742 -0.56 23.40 -7.76
N ASP A 743 -1.06 23.72 -8.96
CA ASP A 743 -2.21 23.11 -9.63
C ASP A 743 -2.30 21.61 -9.37
N PHE A 744 -3.38 21.21 -8.68
CA PHE A 744 -3.62 19.81 -8.31
C PHE A 744 -3.79 18.93 -9.56
N ALA A 745 -4.20 19.52 -10.70
CA ALA A 745 -4.29 18.85 -11.98
C ALA A 745 -2.91 18.63 -12.61
N GLN A 746 -2.03 19.63 -12.63
CA GLN A 746 -0.73 19.55 -13.36
C GLN A 746 0.23 18.47 -12.85
N ARG A 747 0.15 18.07 -11.57
CA ARG A 747 0.96 16.94 -11.05
C ARG A 747 0.38 15.55 -11.37
N THR A 748 -0.83 15.48 -11.92
CA THR A 748 -1.53 14.21 -12.20
C THR A 748 -2.08 14.07 -13.63
N GLN A 749 -1.99 15.12 -14.46
CA GLN A 749 -2.44 15.09 -15.86
C GLN A 749 -1.55 14.26 -16.77
N GLY A 750 -2.06 13.08 -17.16
CA GLY A 750 -2.16 12.76 -18.58
C GLY A 750 -3.58 13.10 -19.02
N ASP A 751 -3.73 13.92 -20.06
CA ASP A 751 -5.01 14.56 -20.37
C ASP A 751 -6.08 13.64 -20.95
N ALA A 752 -7.24 13.62 -20.27
CA ALA A 752 -8.55 13.34 -20.87
C ALA A 752 -9.66 13.92 -19.97
N PRO A 753 -10.66 14.67 -20.50
CA PRO A 753 -11.80 15.14 -19.70
C PRO A 753 -12.64 13.96 -19.19
N PHE A 754 -12.91 13.94 -17.88
CA PHE A 754 -13.54 12.79 -17.21
C PHE A 754 -15.08 12.77 -17.34
N ASP A 755 -15.69 13.91 -17.66
CA ASP A 755 -17.14 14.14 -17.50
C ASP A 755 -18.03 13.48 -18.57
N GLU A 756 -17.49 13.12 -19.74
CA GLU A 756 -18.29 12.52 -20.83
C GLU A 756 -18.46 10.99 -20.74
N LEU A 757 -17.66 10.30 -19.91
CA LEU A 757 -17.63 8.83 -19.88
C LEU A 757 -18.69 8.17 -18.99
N TRP A 758 -19.34 8.93 -18.09
CA TRP A 758 -20.26 8.38 -17.07
C TRP A 758 -21.56 9.18 -16.86
N ALA A 759 -21.92 10.05 -17.80
CA ALA A 759 -23.28 10.58 -17.83
C ALA A 759 -24.27 9.41 -18.04
N PRO A 760 -25.33 9.27 -17.21
CA PRO A 760 -26.41 8.34 -17.54
C PRO A 760 -27.03 8.76 -18.88
N PRO A 761 -27.39 7.82 -19.77
CA PRO A 761 -27.84 8.17 -21.11
C PRO A 761 -29.04 9.11 -21.05
N ALA A 762 -28.91 10.27 -21.71
CA ALA A 762 -30.00 11.22 -21.83
C ALA A 762 -31.20 10.52 -22.47
N LYS A 763 -32.39 10.72 -21.87
CA LYS A 763 -33.63 10.27 -22.51
C LYS A 763 -33.96 11.26 -23.61
N ASP A 764 -33.56 10.94 -24.84
CA ASP A 764 -33.93 11.70 -26.03
C ASP A 764 -35.44 11.61 -26.28
N ALA A 765 -36.16 12.57 -25.72
CA ALA A 765 -37.57 12.81 -26.02
C ALA A 765 -37.68 13.77 -27.20
N LYS A 766 -37.79 13.24 -28.43
CA LYS A 766 -38.39 13.93 -29.58
C LYS A 766 -38.77 12.94 -30.68
N GLY A 767 -40.03 13.00 -31.10
CA GLY A 767 -40.63 12.06 -32.05
C GLY A 767 -42.15 12.23 -32.12
N GLU A 768 -42.60 13.43 -32.47
CA GLU A 768 -44.03 13.75 -32.63
C GLU A 768 -44.60 13.16 -33.94
N GLY A 769 -45.91 12.84 -33.95
CA GLY A 769 -46.66 12.83 -35.21
C GLY A 769 -47.88 11.91 -35.36
N LYS A 770 -49.08 12.47 -35.04
CA LYS A 770 -50.44 12.11 -35.56
C LYS A 770 -50.94 10.71 -35.11
N VAL A 771 -52.17 10.18 -35.29
CA VAL A 771 -53.49 10.48 -35.95
C VAL A 771 -54.60 9.88 -35.03
N SER A 772 -55.81 10.41 -34.74
CA SER A 772 -56.41 11.76 -34.86
C SER A 772 -57.48 12.08 -33.75
N ARG A 773 -58.77 12.24 -34.06
CA ARG A 773 -59.86 12.82 -33.22
C ARG A 773 -61.04 11.86 -32.91
N ARG A 774 -61.67 12.03 -31.72
CA ARG A 774 -63.12 12.18 -31.37
C ARG A 774 -63.28 11.87 -29.86
N GLY A 775 -64.05 12.54 -29.01
CA GLY A 775 -64.92 13.71 -29.15
C GLY A 775 -66.19 13.60 -28.26
N ALA A 776 -66.17 14.14 -27.03
CA ALA A 776 -67.29 14.45 -26.11
C ALA A 776 -66.66 15.06 -24.82
N GLU A 777 -67.00 16.24 -24.29
CA GLU A 777 -68.27 16.79 -23.75
C GLU A 777 -68.59 16.47 -22.26
N THR A 778 -68.21 17.43 -21.39
CA THR A 778 -69.02 18.13 -20.36
C THR A 778 -69.68 17.46 -19.14
N GLN A 779 -69.42 18.15 -18.00
CA GLN A 779 -70.34 18.56 -16.89
C GLN A 779 -70.53 17.73 -15.59
N ARG A 780 -70.27 18.44 -14.46
CA ARG A 780 -70.98 18.55 -13.15
C ARG A 780 -71.37 17.25 -12.37
N GLY A 781 -71.31 17.20 -11.03
CA GLY A 781 -70.85 18.17 -10.03
C GLY A 781 -71.22 17.79 -8.57
N THR A 782 -70.52 18.41 -7.60
CA THR A 782 -70.91 18.72 -6.19
C THR A 782 -71.71 17.74 -5.30
N LYS A 783 -71.09 17.30 -4.19
CA LYS A 783 -71.54 17.29 -2.76
C LYS A 783 -70.52 16.45 -1.94
N GLY A 784 -70.31 16.60 -0.63
CA GLY A 784 -70.87 17.56 0.33
C GLY A 784 -70.98 16.99 1.77
N THR A 785 -69.94 17.16 2.59
CA THR A 785 -69.92 17.19 4.08
C THR A 785 -70.27 15.97 4.97
N THR A 786 -69.57 15.94 6.13
CA THR A 786 -69.68 15.13 7.38
C THR A 786 -68.82 13.85 7.42
N GLY A 787 -68.18 13.46 8.53
CA GLY A 787 -68.20 13.91 9.93
C GLY A 787 -66.97 13.40 10.72
N LYS A 788 -66.88 13.68 12.04
CA LYS A 788 -65.76 13.28 12.92
C LYS A 788 -65.96 11.86 13.49
N GLU A 789 -64.83 11.22 13.81
CA GLU A 789 -64.51 10.33 14.96
C GLU A 789 -63.45 9.29 14.51
N GLY A 790 -62.48 8.82 15.31
CA GLY A 790 -62.26 9.04 16.75
C GLY A 790 -62.13 7.72 17.51
N GLY A 791 -61.09 6.91 17.27
CA GLY A 791 -60.96 5.61 17.93
C GLY A 791 -59.60 4.93 17.73
N LYS A 792 -58.98 4.52 18.84
CA LYS A 792 -57.71 3.78 18.90
C LYS A 792 -57.90 2.31 18.50
N SER A 793 -56.93 1.76 17.78
CA SER A 793 -56.08 0.62 18.25
C SER A 793 -54.93 0.40 17.29
#